data_AF-A0AA85BE91-F1
#
_entry.id   AF-A0AA85BE91-F1
#
_cell.length_a   1.000
_cell.length_b   1.000
_cell.length_c   1.000
_cell.angle_alpha   90.00
_cell.angle_beta   90.00
_cell.angle_gamma   90.00
#
_symmetry.space_group_name_H-M   'P 1'
#
loop_
_entity.id
_entity.type
_entity.pdbx_description
1 polymer ?
#
loop_
_entity_poly.entity_id
_entity_poly.type
_entity_poly.pdbx_seq_one_letter_code
_entity_poly.pdbx_strand_id
1 'polypeptide(L)'
;MAGVYTMLAVRRLFSKNIVLRHLNATKSVSCSSARCISTVEGAQKTYKPNLALRVSDENDLTDIDRFLRKQRIKGALYSRDENEQATERFWSRILKAGDMDLVERYLNMRVKLGLHNDPEKVLKDMQDAGLTPNSWIYASFISQSCAVGDMNQTNLCLRMLRDAGYKPNRYIFSQILHGYVKAGLPEEVSSTQELLSQIGLWPSKFAYEGLLSAYADIGDKDSLLRTLDEAYAVLPSIDDKTASREISPILLLDLYTRLVCSLGYTDATCSEITTKLLTTDYFPLEFATDTVKVLLAKGRPAAALEIFKIMHKYQKQNDHLSAFPVYAAAGGLDYKALEPFWHTANVDSKELFMLRNKCKLYFHRTGKTNSKLGDQFQTCLEESDVQGALDLLKNLNKTNITLAYSLFLPKLNRSGFSLQDLINQTQDHEINKALVFGYVFNTLASIQSTDDLNSRLTSCLELVNEYRAKELLPYNDVVRLGNAIVVKLVTNIISVSDMAEIAKLNKSTVMHDVFRIFSHTLTKRSLRMLYLQVFEALMLSNLRSFHGIPKNTVIHLVADVCAHQNVTFGYGDWILSGLKDAGVPRHIMAKLSSDQSVELSSFSDLSVVLFGGQTSNAVRRNKNEDSLANQMKLPSEESVPIAAESLVKALKDDPKKLETELKSIEALWSLQKKFILLSYLVNLGSKDLVERVLQFLPEEQRKQREPMKSLAHIIKLSLENDTEKESSSEIVKQSIQNLQNLSPKDLYSTMRGPHLDTLFRCWPTEHISDLIDIAKRLSKLGLNSVNLQLAGVLVNRGLSDLVSTLLENNKIVPFTFLVGNPRNSLTKSEFLPSVEYLKSVDCQHIPGFVDHCLRNAALSTNVDNLYQLIRTVVSPPFNMDLLQVCIQPTLQVLHHRLEVSENLPEDILQATQPVVQKISALKAKASN
;
A
#
# COMPACT_ATOMS: atom_id res chain seq x y z
N MET A 1 -10.41 -13.93 -26.84
CA MET A 1 -10.60 -14.89 -25.73
C MET A 1 -9.33 -15.62 -25.24
N ALA A 2 -8.11 -15.29 -25.68
CA ALA A 2 -6.88 -15.87 -25.12
C ALA A 2 -6.27 -15.09 -23.94
N GLY A 3 -6.66 -13.83 -23.71
CA GLY A 3 -6.13 -13.00 -22.60
C GLY A 3 -6.76 -13.26 -21.22
N VAL A 4 -7.91 -13.95 -21.18
CA VAL A 4 -8.61 -14.26 -19.92
C VAL A 4 -7.88 -15.38 -19.17
N TYR A 5 -7.24 -16.33 -19.88
CA TYR A 5 -6.51 -17.43 -19.25
C TYR A 5 -5.11 -17.05 -18.76
N THR A 6 -4.39 -16.15 -19.44
CA THR A 6 -3.09 -15.65 -18.98
C THR A 6 -3.26 -14.70 -17.79
N MET A 7 -4.32 -13.87 -17.80
CA MET A 7 -4.66 -13.02 -16.65
C MET A 7 -5.24 -13.85 -15.48
N LEU A 8 -5.87 -15.00 -15.73
CA LEU A 8 -6.24 -15.99 -14.71
C LEU A 8 -5.04 -16.78 -14.18
N ALA A 9 -4.01 -17.06 -14.98
CA ALA A 9 -2.79 -17.74 -14.52
C ALA A 9 -1.92 -16.81 -13.67
N VAL A 10 -1.74 -15.55 -14.08
CA VAL A 10 -1.00 -14.53 -13.31
C VAL A 10 -1.81 -14.04 -12.10
N ARG A 11 -3.15 -13.89 -12.20
CA ARG A 11 -3.99 -13.65 -11.01
C ARG A 11 -4.07 -14.87 -10.09
N ARG A 12 -4.06 -16.13 -10.57
CA ARG A 12 -4.03 -17.33 -9.70
C ARG A 12 -2.70 -17.50 -8.97
N LEU A 13 -1.59 -17.03 -9.52
CA LEU A 13 -0.28 -17.06 -8.87
C LEU A 13 -0.14 -15.99 -7.77
N PHE A 14 -0.75 -14.80 -7.92
CA PHE A 14 -0.75 -13.76 -6.87
C PHE A 14 -1.96 -13.79 -5.90
N SER A 15 -2.99 -14.62 -6.15
CA SER A 15 -4.17 -14.75 -5.28
C SER A 15 -4.32 -16.09 -4.55
N LYS A 16 -3.37 -17.01 -4.69
CA LYS A 16 -3.34 -18.25 -3.89
C LYS A 16 -2.20 -18.22 -2.88
N ASN A 17 -2.44 -17.55 -1.75
CA ASN A 17 -2.51 -18.22 -0.45
C ASN A 17 -2.81 -17.20 0.65
N ILE A 18 -3.88 -17.51 1.40
CA ILE A 18 -4.44 -16.79 2.55
C ILE A 18 -5.44 -15.69 2.15
N VAL A 19 -6.73 -15.97 2.41
CA VAL A 19 -7.96 -15.12 2.43
C VAL A 19 -9.07 -15.43 1.39
N LEU A 20 -8.82 -15.98 0.20
CA LEU A 20 -9.91 -16.23 -0.79
C LEU A 20 -10.61 -17.61 -0.74
N ARG A 21 -10.67 -18.25 0.44
CA ARG A 21 -11.53 -19.44 0.68
C ARG A 21 -12.67 -19.23 1.69
N HIS A 22 -12.85 -18.01 2.21
CA HIS A 22 -13.88 -17.71 3.23
C HIS A 22 -15.10 -16.93 2.74
N LEU A 23 -15.30 -16.75 1.42
CA LEU A 23 -16.43 -15.97 0.93
C LEU A 23 -17.22 -16.58 -0.25
N ASN A 24 -17.03 -17.87 -0.59
CA ASN A 24 -17.87 -18.49 -1.61
C ASN A 24 -18.10 -19.99 -1.33
N ALA A 25 -18.98 -20.27 -0.38
CA ALA A 25 -19.80 -21.49 -0.34
C ALA A 25 -20.85 -21.36 0.77
N THR A 26 -21.96 -20.67 0.49
CA THR A 26 -23.34 -21.08 0.82
C THR A 26 -24.28 -19.94 0.47
N LYS A 27 -25.32 -20.28 -0.30
CA LYS A 27 -26.48 -19.46 -0.60
C LYS A 27 -27.11 -18.92 0.70
N SER A 28 -27.60 -17.67 0.65
CA SER A 28 -28.58 -17.08 1.57
C SER A 28 -28.37 -17.32 3.07
N VAL A 29 -27.57 -16.49 3.74
CA VAL A 29 -27.71 -16.26 5.19
C VAL A 29 -27.53 -14.78 5.48
N SER A 30 -28.62 -14.15 5.94
CA SER A 30 -28.63 -12.86 6.61
C SER A 30 -27.88 -12.99 7.93
N CYS A 31 -26.70 -12.37 8.04
CA CYS A 31 -25.91 -12.44 9.26
C CYS A 31 -26.33 -11.31 10.21
N SER A 32 -27.21 -11.64 11.17
CA SER A 32 -27.61 -10.76 12.27
C SER A 32 -26.42 -10.47 13.21
N SER A 33 -26.49 -9.28 13.79
CA SER A 33 -25.47 -8.49 14.49
C SER A 33 -24.82 -9.08 15.77
N ALA A 34 -24.98 -10.37 16.08
CA ALA A 34 -24.63 -10.91 17.41
C ALA A 34 -23.32 -11.74 17.49
N ARG A 35 -22.74 -12.25 16.40
CA ARG A 35 -21.55 -13.13 16.45
C ARG A 35 -20.17 -12.48 16.24
N CYS A 36 -20.11 -11.19 15.90
CA CYS A 36 -18.85 -10.53 15.54
C CYS A 36 -18.11 -9.83 16.69
N ILE A 37 -18.54 -9.97 17.95
CA ILE A 37 -18.07 -9.11 19.07
C ILE A 37 -17.30 -9.90 20.16
N SER A 38 -16.96 -11.17 19.93
CA SER A 38 -16.18 -11.99 20.87
C SER A 38 -14.65 -12.03 20.64
N THR A 39 -14.05 -11.09 19.90
CA THR A 39 -12.61 -11.19 19.54
C THR A 39 -11.80 -9.91 19.72
N VAL A 40 -11.85 -9.29 20.90
CA VAL A 40 -10.86 -8.26 21.28
C VAL A 40 -9.65 -8.89 22.00
N GLU A 41 -9.84 -9.93 22.82
CA GLU A 41 -8.74 -10.86 23.19
C GLU A 41 -8.23 -11.64 21.97
N GLY A 42 -9.15 -11.92 21.03
CA GLY A 42 -8.80 -12.38 19.71
C GLY A 42 -7.86 -11.41 18.99
N ALA A 43 -7.94 -10.09 19.22
CA ALA A 43 -7.11 -9.11 18.54
C ALA A 43 -5.62 -9.29 18.87
N GLN A 44 -5.26 -9.48 20.15
CA GLN A 44 -3.87 -9.76 20.55
C GLN A 44 -3.38 -11.15 20.11
N LYS A 45 -4.26 -12.16 20.11
CA LYS A 45 -4.00 -13.46 19.48
C LYS A 45 -3.93 -13.40 17.94
N THR A 46 -4.54 -12.40 17.29
CA THR A 46 -4.61 -12.27 15.81
C THR A 46 -3.49 -11.47 15.16
N TYR A 47 -2.61 -10.80 15.92
CA TYR A 47 -1.50 -10.03 15.33
C TYR A 47 -0.15 -10.77 15.31
N LYS A 48 -0.05 -11.95 15.93
CA LYS A 48 0.83 -13.02 15.43
C LYS A 48 0.27 -13.46 14.07
N PRO A 49 1.07 -13.79 13.04
CA PRO A 49 0.53 -14.27 11.78
C PRO A 49 -0.38 -15.44 12.10
N ASN A 50 -1.67 -15.31 11.74
CA ASN A 50 -2.71 -16.27 12.08
C ASN A 50 -2.46 -17.56 11.30
N LEU A 51 -1.55 -18.39 11.82
CA LEU A 51 -1.18 -19.71 11.32
C LEU A 51 -2.09 -20.79 11.91
N ALA A 52 -3.02 -20.40 12.79
CA ALA A 52 -4.20 -21.18 13.07
C ALA A 52 -5.05 -21.22 11.79
N LEU A 53 -4.99 -22.33 11.08
CA LEU A 53 -6.06 -22.71 10.18
C LEU A 53 -7.37 -22.63 10.99
N ARG A 54 -8.26 -21.70 10.63
CA ARG A 54 -9.68 -22.04 10.68
C ARG A 54 -9.81 -23.19 9.70
N VAL A 55 -9.65 -24.42 10.20
CA VAL A 55 -9.97 -25.65 9.49
C VAL A 55 -11.41 -25.45 9.02
N SER A 56 -11.56 -25.13 7.74
CA SER A 56 -12.82 -24.60 7.20
C SER A 56 -13.91 -25.65 7.10
N ASP A 57 -13.55 -26.93 7.26
CA ASP A 57 -14.47 -28.05 7.37
C ASP A 57 -13.82 -29.12 8.27
N GLU A 58 -14.62 -29.74 9.14
CA GLU A 58 -14.17 -30.68 10.19
C GLU A 58 -13.48 -31.96 9.67
N ASN A 59 -13.22 -32.10 8.36
CA ASN A 59 -12.79 -33.34 7.71
C ASN A 59 -11.50 -33.29 6.86
N ASP A 60 -10.80 -32.15 6.71
CA ASP A 60 -9.71 -32.07 5.71
C ASP A 60 -8.30 -32.38 6.29
N LEU A 61 -7.86 -33.65 6.22
CA LEU A 61 -6.53 -34.12 6.64
C LEU A 61 -5.38 -33.39 5.92
N THR A 62 -5.64 -32.87 4.73
CA THR A 62 -4.67 -32.11 3.94
C THR A 62 -4.31 -30.76 4.58
N ASP A 63 -5.24 -30.18 5.32
CA ASP A 63 -5.01 -28.94 6.06
C ASP A 63 -4.20 -29.18 7.34
N ILE A 64 -4.40 -30.34 7.99
CA ILE A 64 -3.57 -30.79 9.10
C ILE A 64 -2.14 -31.03 8.61
N ASP A 65 -1.93 -31.76 7.52
CA ASP A 65 -0.58 -31.96 6.97
C ASP A 65 0.11 -30.62 6.63
N ARG A 66 -0.61 -29.71 5.97
CA ARG A 66 -0.08 -28.36 5.67
C ARG A 66 0.24 -27.58 6.94
N PHE A 67 -0.52 -27.78 8.03
CA PHE A 67 -0.25 -27.17 9.33
C PHE A 67 1.07 -27.68 9.91
N LEU A 68 1.31 -28.99 9.89
CA LEU A 68 2.49 -29.64 10.48
C LEU A 68 3.77 -29.23 9.75
N ARG A 69 3.71 -29.02 8.43
CA ARG A 69 4.86 -28.57 7.62
C ARG A 69 5.40 -27.17 7.99
N LYS A 70 4.59 -26.30 8.61
CA LYS A 70 4.98 -24.90 8.97
C LYS A 70 5.50 -24.73 10.42
N GLN A 71 6.00 -25.79 11.03
CA GLN A 71 6.42 -25.83 12.44
C GLN A 71 7.51 -24.82 12.84
N ARG A 72 8.49 -24.57 11.96
CA ARG A 72 9.71 -23.77 12.27
C ARG A 72 9.39 -22.31 12.63
N ILE A 73 8.50 -21.68 11.87
CA ILE A 73 8.01 -20.32 12.15
C ILE A 73 7.12 -20.29 13.40
N LYS A 74 6.29 -21.32 13.62
CA LYS A 74 5.35 -21.36 14.75
C LYS A 74 6.07 -21.47 16.09
N GLY A 75 7.08 -22.34 16.19
CA GLY A 75 7.92 -22.46 17.39
C GLY A 75 8.69 -21.18 17.75
N ALA A 76 8.88 -20.28 16.78
CA ALA A 76 9.50 -18.98 17.03
C ALA A 76 8.51 -17.92 17.52
N LEU A 77 7.21 -18.04 17.21
CA LEU A 77 6.20 -17.01 17.44
C LEU A 77 5.28 -17.27 18.64
N TYR A 78 4.96 -18.54 18.88
CA TYR A 78 4.00 -18.95 19.89
C TYR A 78 4.72 -19.45 21.13
N SER A 79 4.15 -19.20 22.31
CA SER A 79 4.64 -19.82 23.55
C SER A 79 4.46 -21.34 23.49
N ARG A 80 5.10 -22.04 24.42
CA ARG A 80 4.95 -23.49 24.56
C ARG A 80 3.47 -23.86 24.74
N ASP A 81 2.77 -23.19 25.66
CA ASP A 81 1.36 -23.44 25.96
C ASP A 81 0.43 -23.14 24.77
N GLU A 82 0.71 -22.08 24.01
CA GLU A 82 -0.06 -21.76 22.81
C GLU A 82 0.13 -22.82 21.71
N ASN A 83 1.36 -23.31 21.54
CA ASN A 83 1.67 -24.39 20.61
C ASN A 83 1.02 -25.71 21.06
N GLU A 84 0.99 -25.99 22.35
CA GLU A 84 0.34 -27.17 22.92
C GLU A 84 -1.17 -27.15 22.67
N GLN A 85 -1.86 -26.08 23.07
CA GLN A 85 -3.30 -25.91 22.81
C GLN A 85 -3.63 -25.99 21.31
N ALA A 86 -2.77 -25.40 20.47
CA ALA A 86 -2.99 -25.40 19.03
C ALA A 86 -2.81 -26.78 18.39
N THR A 87 -2.00 -27.67 18.98
CA THR A 87 -1.65 -28.97 18.41
C THR A 87 -2.46 -30.12 19.02
N GLU A 88 -2.91 -30.00 20.27
CA GLU A 88 -3.67 -31.06 20.97
C GLU A 88 -4.96 -31.43 20.23
N ARG A 89 -5.65 -30.42 19.67
CA ARG A 89 -6.87 -30.58 18.85
C ARG A 89 -6.71 -31.43 17.58
N PHE A 90 -5.49 -31.72 17.15
CA PHE A 90 -5.25 -32.59 15.98
C PHE A 90 -5.11 -34.06 16.36
N TRP A 91 -4.67 -34.39 17.56
CA TRP A 91 -4.27 -35.74 17.94
C TRP A 91 -5.39 -36.76 17.73
N SER A 92 -6.56 -36.51 18.31
CA SER A 92 -7.73 -37.40 18.18
C SER A 92 -8.21 -37.54 16.73
N ARG A 93 -7.99 -36.54 15.88
CA ARG A 93 -8.39 -36.57 14.46
C ARG A 93 -7.42 -37.39 13.62
N ILE A 94 -6.12 -37.24 13.88
CA ILE A 94 -5.06 -37.99 13.21
C ILE A 94 -5.23 -39.49 13.50
N LEU A 95 -5.49 -39.84 14.77
CA LEU A 95 -5.75 -41.23 15.16
C LEU A 95 -7.00 -41.80 14.48
N LYS A 96 -8.12 -41.05 14.45
CA LYS A 96 -9.34 -41.46 13.75
C LYS A 96 -9.15 -41.69 12.25
N ALA A 97 -8.25 -40.94 11.62
CA ALA A 97 -7.94 -41.10 10.20
C ALA A 97 -7.08 -42.33 9.90
N GLY A 98 -6.38 -42.86 10.91
CA GLY A 98 -5.51 -44.03 10.77
C GLY A 98 -4.27 -43.82 9.90
N ASP A 99 -3.88 -42.57 9.65
CA ASP A 99 -2.72 -42.23 8.82
C ASP A 99 -1.43 -42.23 9.66
N MET A 100 -0.67 -43.32 9.58
CA MET A 100 0.58 -43.51 10.32
C MET A 100 1.65 -42.45 9.98
N ASP A 101 1.75 -42.00 8.72
CA ASP A 101 2.71 -40.97 8.33
C ASP A 101 2.35 -39.62 8.97
N LEU A 102 1.05 -39.37 9.17
CA LEU A 102 0.56 -38.16 9.83
C LEU A 102 0.80 -38.22 11.35
N VAL A 103 0.67 -39.40 11.97
CA VAL A 103 1.06 -39.64 13.38
C VAL A 103 2.54 -39.33 13.59
N GLU A 104 3.42 -39.89 12.75
CA GLU A 104 4.87 -39.66 12.84
C GLU A 104 5.24 -38.17 12.69
N ARG A 105 4.67 -37.50 11.67
CA ARG A 105 4.89 -36.07 11.44
C ARG A 105 4.41 -35.23 12.62
N TYR A 106 3.29 -35.59 13.24
CA TYR A 106 2.74 -34.89 14.40
C TYR A 106 3.66 -34.99 15.63
N LEU A 107 4.12 -36.20 15.97
CA LEU A 107 5.02 -36.41 17.11
C LEU A 107 6.36 -35.68 16.91
N ASN A 108 6.97 -35.82 15.73
CA ASN A 108 8.21 -35.11 15.41
C ASN A 108 8.06 -33.58 15.43
N MET A 109 6.88 -33.08 15.05
CA MET A 109 6.56 -31.66 15.15
C MET A 109 6.46 -31.20 16.60
N ARG A 110 5.79 -31.97 17.47
CA ARG A 110 5.72 -31.68 18.91
C ARG A 110 7.11 -31.59 19.53
N VAL A 111 8.00 -32.55 19.22
CA VAL A 111 9.41 -32.52 19.67
C VAL A 111 10.10 -31.23 19.24
N LYS A 112 9.98 -30.84 17.96
CA LYS A 112 10.59 -29.60 17.43
C LYS A 112 10.03 -28.31 18.05
N LEU A 113 8.81 -28.35 18.59
CA LEU A 113 8.21 -27.24 19.33
C LEU A 113 8.56 -27.24 20.82
N GLY A 114 9.36 -28.21 21.30
CA GLY A 114 9.67 -28.39 22.72
C GLY A 114 8.48 -28.92 23.53
N LEU A 115 7.50 -29.54 22.88
CA LEU A 115 6.36 -30.18 23.53
C LEU A 115 6.70 -31.61 23.92
N HIS A 116 6.14 -32.07 25.04
CA HIS A 116 6.35 -33.41 25.54
C HIS A 116 5.32 -34.37 24.92
N ASN A 117 5.82 -35.47 24.37
CA ASN A 117 5.06 -36.67 24.02
C ASN A 117 5.26 -37.67 25.16
N ASP A 118 4.17 -38.02 25.84
CA ASP A 118 4.18 -39.09 26.83
C ASP A 118 4.15 -40.45 26.09
N PRO A 119 5.23 -41.25 26.16
CA PRO A 119 5.31 -42.51 25.43
C PRO A 119 4.17 -43.47 25.77
N GLU A 120 3.81 -43.60 27.05
CA GLU A 120 2.79 -44.55 27.49
C GLU A 120 1.41 -44.14 26.99
N LYS A 121 1.07 -42.85 27.14
CA LYS A 121 -0.19 -42.30 26.64
C LYS A 121 -0.30 -42.43 25.12
N VAL A 122 0.74 -42.05 24.37
CA VAL A 122 0.73 -42.09 22.91
C VAL A 122 0.56 -43.52 22.41
N LEU A 123 1.29 -44.48 22.97
CA LEU A 123 1.18 -45.89 22.58
C LEU A 123 -0.21 -46.46 22.89
N LYS A 124 -0.78 -46.11 24.05
CA LYS A 124 -2.14 -46.50 24.42
C LYS A 124 -3.19 -45.91 23.47
N ASP A 125 -3.12 -44.60 23.20
CA ASP A 125 -4.07 -43.92 22.30
C ASP A 125 -4.01 -44.52 20.87
N MET A 126 -2.81 -44.88 20.39
CA MET A 126 -2.64 -45.57 19.11
C MET A 126 -3.24 -46.99 19.12
N GLN A 127 -3.02 -47.74 20.20
CA GLN A 127 -3.57 -49.08 20.37
C GLN A 127 -5.11 -49.05 20.42
N ASP A 128 -5.68 -48.10 21.18
CA ASP A 128 -7.13 -47.89 21.28
C ASP A 128 -7.76 -47.50 19.92
N ALA A 129 -6.97 -46.84 19.05
CA ALA A 129 -7.35 -46.53 17.67
C ALA A 129 -7.08 -47.67 16.66
N GLY A 130 -6.56 -48.82 17.10
CA GLY A 130 -6.24 -49.96 16.23
C GLY A 130 -4.98 -49.77 15.37
N LEU A 131 -4.10 -48.83 15.73
CA LEU A 131 -2.86 -48.53 15.02
C LEU A 131 -1.67 -49.23 15.70
N THR A 132 -0.75 -49.76 14.89
CA THR A 132 0.46 -50.42 15.38
C THR A 132 1.66 -49.46 15.31
N PRO A 133 2.28 -49.09 16.44
CA PRO A 133 3.48 -48.25 16.46
C PRO A 133 4.64 -48.89 15.71
N ASN A 134 5.33 -48.11 14.88
CA ASN A 134 6.52 -48.55 14.15
C ASN A 134 7.82 -47.96 14.74
N SER A 135 8.97 -48.29 14.17
CA SER A 135 10.28 -47.83 14.65
C SER A 135 10.42 -46.30 14.71
N TRP A 136 9.72 -45.55 13.87
CA TRP A 136 9.79 -44.08 13.83
C TRP A 136 9.07 -43.42 15.01
N ILE A 137 8.00 -44.03 15.51
CA ILE A 137 7.30 -43.55 16.72
C ILE A 137 8.24 -43.60 17.92
N TYR A 138 8.90 -44.74 18.15
CA TYR A 138 9.88 -44.88 19.22
C TYR A 138 11.09 -43.94 19.03
N ALA A 139 11.55 -43.75 17.79
CA ALA A 139 12.61 -42.81 17.48
C ALA A 139 12.24 -41.37 17.85
N SER A 140 10.96 -40.99 17.79
CA SER A 140 10.46 -39.67 18.22
C SER A 140 10.59 -39.48 19.74
N PHE A 141 10.26 -40.50 20.54
CA PHE A 141 10.44 -40.46 22.01
C PHE A 141 11.91 -40.37 22.41
N ILE A 142 12.77 -41.10 21.70
CA ILE A 142 14.22 -41.03 21.88
C ILE A 142 14.72 -39.62 21.52
N SER A 143 14.34 -39.10 20.35
CA SER A 143 14.72 -37.75 19.90
C SER A 143 14.30 -36.67 20.92
N GLN A 144 13.11 -36.78 21.50
CA GLN A 144 12.63 -35.88 22.54
C GLN A 144 13.52 -35.87 23.77
N SER A 145 13.86 -37.06 24.28
CA SER A 145 14.67 -37.22 25.49
C SER A 145 16.10 -36.73 25.27
N CYS A 146 16.68 -37.07 24.11
CA CYS A 146 17.99 -36.59 23.68
C CYS A 146 18.03 -35.06 23.52
N ALA A 147 16.98 -34.42 22.99
CA ALA A 147 16.94 -32.98 22.77
C ALA A 147 17.05 -32.16 24.08
N VAL A 148 16.67 -32.75 25.22
CA VAL A 148 16.81 -32.14 26.55
C VAL A 148 18.00 -32.70 27.36
N GLY A 149 18.75 -33.67 26.80
CA GLY A 149 19.89 -34.31 27.47
C GLY A 149 19.50 -35.35 28.53
N ASP A 150 18.25 -35.82 28.56
CA ASP A 150 17.81 -36.85 29.51
C ASP A 150 18.15 -38.25 29.00
N MET A 151 19.37 -38.69 29.30
CA MET A 151 19.88 -39.98 28.87
C MET A 151 19.25 -41.16 29.63
N ASN A 152 18.66 -40.94 30.81
CA ASN A 152 17.93 -41.98 31.54
C ASN A 152 16.62 -42.32 30.83
N GLN A 153 15.84 -41.30 30.47
CA GLN A 153 14.62 -41.48 29.70
C GLN A 153 14.92 -42.00 28.29
N THR A 154 16.03 -41.58 27.69
CA THR A 154 16.52 -42.12 26.41
C THR A 154 16.75 -43.64 26.49
N ASN A 155 17.41 -44.11 27.56
CA ASN A 155 17.63 -45.54 27.79
C ASN A 155 16.34 -46.33 27.99
N LEU A 156 15.35 -45.75 28.68
CA LEU A 156 14.02 -46.34 28.82
C LEU A 156 13.33 -46.49 27.45
N CYS A 157 13.34 -45.43 26.63
CA CYS A 157 12.76 -45.47 25.30
C CYS A 157 13.48 -46.46 24.35
N LEU A 158 14.79 -46.64 24.50
CA LEU A 158 15.57 -47.65 23.77
C LEU A 158 15.21 -49.08 24.16
N ARG A 159 14.88 -49.33 25.45
CA ARG A 159 14.35 -50.62 25.90
C ARG A 159 12.98 -50.88 25.27
N MET A 160 12.07 -49.90 25.33
CA MET A 160 10.75 -50.00 24.69
C MET A 160 10.85 -50.33 23.20
N LEU A 161 11.77 -49.68 22.48
CA LEU A 161 12.03 -49.96 21.06
C LEU A 161 12.47 -51.42 20.83
N ARG A 162 13.33 -51.95 21.72
CA ARG A 162 13.83 -53.33 21.64
C ARG A 162 12.75 -54.35 22.00
N ASP A 163 11.97 -54.07 23.05
CA ASP A 163 10.88 -54.93 23.51
C ASP A 163 9.77 -55.03 22.45
N ALA A 164 9.58 -53.96 21.67
CA ALA A 164 8.72 -53.95 20.47
C ALA A 164 9.34 -54.69 19.25
N GLY A 165 10.52 -55.28 19.38
CA GLY A 165 11.19 -56.05 18.33
C GLY A 165 11.97 -55.24 17.29
N TYR A 166 12.13 -53.93 17.50
CA TYR A 166 12.90 -53.07 16.60
C TYR A 166 14.37 -52.95 17.02
N LYS A 167 15.23 -52.57 16.06
CA LYS A 167 16.65 -52.29 16.30
C LYS A 167 16.96 -50.80 16.09
N PRO A 168 17.85 -50.19 16.90
CA PRO A 168 18.33 -48.83 16.65
C PRO A 168 18.90 -48.69 15.24
N ASN A 169 18.51 -47.62 14.55
CA ASN A 169 18.98 -47.30 13.20
C ASN A 169 19.94 -46.09 13.21
N ARG A 170 20.50 -45.73 12.05
CA ARG A 170 21.44 -44.59 11.90
C ARG A 170 20.88 -43.28 12.46
N TYR A 171 19.57 -43.04 12.34
CA TYR A 171 18.90 -41.86 12.88
C TYR A 171 18.89 -41.85 14.41
N ILE A 172 18.57 -42.98 15.06
CA ILE A 172 18.58 -43.10 16.52
C ILE A 172 19.99 -42.86 17.09
N PHE A 173 21.02 -43.42 16.47
CA PHE A 173 22.41 -43.16 16.90
C PHE A 173 22.80 -41.68 16.78
N SER A 174 22.34 -40.98 15.74
CA SER A 174 22.50 -39.53 15.61
C SER A 174 21.83 -38.76 16.77
N GLN A 175 20.64 -39.17 17.19
CA GLN A 175 19.96 -38.57 18.34
C GLN A 175 20.68 -38.88 19.66
N ILE A 176 21.23 -40.07 19.84
CA ILE A 176 22.00 -40.44 21.04
C ILE A 176 23.27 -39.57 21.16
N LEU A 177 24.03 -39.41 20.08
CA LEU A 177 25.18 -38.50 20.04
C LEU A 177 24.77 -37.07 20.38
N HIS A 178 23.65 -36.60 19.84
CA HIS A 178 23.08 -35.30 20.21
C HIS A 178 22.79 -35.21 21.71
N GLY A 179 22.15 -36.24 22.28
CA GLY A 179 21.80 -36.31 23.69
C GLY A 179 23.00 -36.27 24.62
N TYR A 180 24.07 -37.00 24.31
CA TYR A 180 25.29 -36.97 25.12
C TYR A 180 25.98 -35.60 25.12
N VAL A 181 25.98 -34.90 23.98
CA VAL A 181 26.46 -33.50 23.92
C VAL A 181 25.59 -32.59 24.78
N LYS A 182 24.24 -32.73 24.72
CA LYS A 182 23.31 -31.95 25.57
C LYS A 182 23.46 -32.25 27.06
N ALA A 183 23.82 -33.49 27.41
CA ALA A 183 24.08 -33.93 28.77
C ALA A 183 25.47 -33.54 29.29
N GLY A 184 26.36 -33.01 28.43
CA GLY A 184 27.73 -32.67 28.81
C GLY A 184 28.61 -33.89 29.06
N LEU A 185 28.39 -34.98 28.32
CA LEU A 185 29.09 -36.27 28.47
C LEU A 185 30.00 -36.56 27.26
N PRO A 186 31.16 -35.88 27.13
CA PRO A 186 32.05 -36.02 25.97
C PRO A 186 32.70 -37.41 25.85
N GLU A 187 32.95 -38.09 26.97
CA GLU A 187 33.50 -39.45 26.97
C GLU A 187 32.53 -40.43 26.29
N GLU A 188 31.23 -40.32 26.60
CA GLU A 188 30.18 -41.12 25.96
C GLU A 188 30.03 -40.82 24.46
N VAL A 189 30.29 -39.58 24.04
CA VAL A 189 30.35 -39.22 22.62
C VAL A 189 31.48 -39.99 21.93
N SER A 190 32.69 -39.97 22.50
CA SER A 190 33.85 -40.69 21.96
C SER A 190 33.63 -42.21 21.92
N SER A 191 33.16 -42.80 23.03
CA SER A 191 32.84 -44.25 23.08
C SER A 191 31.76 -44.64 22.07
N THR A 192 30.76 -43.79 21.86
CA THR A 192 29.72 -44.03 20.84
C THR A 192 30.30 -43.93 19.42
N GLN A 193 31.20 -42.99 19.14
CA GLN A 193 31.89 -42.88 17.85
C GLN A 193 32.77 -44.12 17.57
N GLU A 194 33.49 -44.63 18.57
CA GLU A 194 34.28 -45.87 18.47
C GLU A 194 33.38 -47.07 18.18
N LEU A 195 32.27 -47.21 18.91
CA LEU A 195 31.29 -48.28 18.67
C LEU A 195 30.73 -48.20 17.25
N LEU A 196 30.32 -47.00 16.80
CA LEU A 196 29.83 -46.78 15.45
C LEU A 196 30.90 -47.11 14.40
N SER A 197 32.17 -46.84 14.69
CA SER A 197 33.29 -47.20 13.81
C SER A 197 33.45 -48.72 13.68
N GLN A 198 33.38 -49.45 14.82
CA GLN A 198 33.49 -50.90 14.83
C GLN A 198 32.38 -51.60 14.03
N ILE A 199 31.17 -51.03 14.01
CA ILE A 199 30.03 -51.57 13.24
C ILE A 199 29.90 -50.95 11.84
N GLY A 200 30.89 -50.17 11.39
CA GLY A 200 30.92 -49.60 10.03
C GLY A 200 29.88 -48.51 9.78
N LEU A 201 29.44 -47.82 10.83
CA LEU A 201 28.47 -46.71 10.78
C LEU A 201 29.10 -45.34 11.09
N TRP A 202 30.40 -45.26 11.29
CA TRP A 202 31.18 -44.02 11.39
C TRP A 202 32.40 -44.09 10.44
N PRO A 203 32.76 -42.99 9.75
CA PRO A 203 32.07 -41.70 9.69
C PRO A 203 30.71 -41.77 8.98
N SER A 204 29.75 -40.95 9.41
CA SER A 204 28.42 -40.91 8.82
C SER A 204 27.83 -39.51 8.84
N LYS A 205 27.20 -39.11 7.72
CA LYS A 205 26.53 -37.81 7.60
C LYS A 205 25.51 -37.61 8.72
N PHE A 206 24.65 -38.59 8.98
CA PHE A 206 23.64 -38.49 10.05
C PHE A 206 24.27 -38.28 11.42
N ALA A 207 25.40 -38.93 11.70
CA ALA A 207 26.10 -38.80 12.97
C ALA A 207 26.72 -37.39 13.14
N TYR A 208 27.37 -36.87 12.09
CA TYR A 208 27.85 -35.48 12.08
C TYR A 208 26.70 -34.46 12.21
N GLU A 209 25.57 -34.65 11.52
CA GLU A 209 24.40 -33.78 11.65
C GLU A 209 23.86 -33.72 13.08
N GLY A 210 23.89 -34.86 13.80
CA GLY A 210 23.49 -34.95 15.21
C GLY A 210 24.41 -34.13 16.12
N LEU A 211 25.73 -34.32 15.99
CA LEU A 211 26.75 -33.59 16.75
C LEU A 211 26.70 -32.08 16.47
N LEU A 212 26.66 -31.69 15.20
CA LEU A 212 26.59 -30.29 14.78
C LEU A 212 25.35 -29.61 15.34
N SER A 213 24.19 -30.26 15.26
CA SER A 213 22.94 -29.72 15.79
C SER A 213 23.00 -29.54 17.32
N ALA A 214 23.63 -30.48 18.03
CA ALA A 214 23.75 -30.42 19.48
C ALA A 214 24.69 -29.28 19.93
N TYR A 215 25.86 -29.14 19.29
CA TYR A 215 26.77 -28.03 19.56
C TYR A 215 26.11 -26.67 19.27
N ALA A 216 25.30 -26.59 18.21
CA ALA A 216 24.51 -25.39 17.90
C ALA A 216 23.47 -25.08 19.00
N ASP A 217 22.76 -26.11 19.47
CA ASP A 217 21.72 -25.97 20.49
C ASP A 217 22.27 -25.57 21.88
N ILE A 218 23.52 -25.93 22.22
CA ILE A 218 24.19 -25.48 23.45
C ILE A 218 24.97 -24.17 23.28
N GLY A 219 25.15 -23.69 22.05
CA GLY A 219 25.89 -22.46 21.75
C GLY A 219 27.41 -22.63 21.73
N ASP A 220 27.93 -23.86 21.67
CA ASP A 220 29.37 -24.13 21.55
C ASP A 220 29.83 -23.93 20.09
N LYS A 221 30.17 -22.67 19.77
CA LYS A 221 30.63 -22.26 18.45
C LYS A 221 31.91 -23.01 18.04
N ASP A 222 32.85 -23.19 18.96
CA ASP A 222 34.19 -23.70 18.64
C ASP A 222 34.13 -25.19 18.28
N SER A 223 33.42 -25.99 19.08
CA SER A 223 33.24 -27.41 18.79
C SER A 223 32.37 -27.62 17.54
N LEU A 224 31.37 -26.76 17.31
CA LEU A 224 30.58 -26.78 16.08
C LEU A 224 31.46 -26.58 14.84
N LEU A 225 32.27 -25.52 14.82
CA LEU A 225 33.10 -25.19 13.65
C LEU A 225 34.17 -26.26 13.40
N ARG A 226 34.82 -26.76 14.46
CA ARG A 226 35.80 -27.84 14.36
C ARG A 226 35.18 -29.12 13.77
N THR A 227 34.02 -29.52 14.29
CA THR A 227 33.28 -30.69 13.79
C THR A 227 32.80 -30.48 12.36
N LEU A 228 32.43 -29.25 12.00
CA LEU A 228 31.99 -28.90 10.66
C LEU A 228 33.13 -29.03 9.65
N ASP A 229 34.32 -28.52 9.99
CA ASP A 229 35.51 -28.63 9.14
C ASP A 229 35.97 -30.08 8.99
N GLU A 230 35.93 -30.87 10.07
CA GLU A 230 36.18 -32.32 10.01
C GLU A 230 35.19 -33.02 9.07
N ALA A 231 33.90 -32.71 9.19
CA ALA A 231 32.87 -33.30 8.32
C ALA A 231 33.10 -32.97 6.84
N TYR A 232 33.52 -31.74 6.51
CA TYR A 232 33.87 -31.37 5.12
C TYR A 232 35.13 -32.10 4.61
N ALA A 233 36.08 -32.44 5.48
CA ALA A 233 37.28 -33.18 5.09
C ALA A 233 36.99 -34.68 4.90
N VAL A 234 36.17 -35.26 5.78
CA VAL A 234 35.96 -36.72 5.85
C VAL A 234 34.84 -37.20 4.92
N LEU A 235 33.68 -36.53 4.90
CA LEU A 235 32.49 -37.00 4.16
C LEU A 235 32.71 -37.22 2.66
N PRO A 236 33.48 -36.39 1.91
CA PRO A 236 33.72 -36.61 0.50
C PRO A 236 34.51 -37.89 0.18
N SER A 237 35.27 -38.41 1.15
CA SER A 237 36.11 -39.61 1.00
C SER A 237 35.36 -40.93 1.27
N ILE A 238 34.10 -40.87 1.67
CA ILE A 238 33.29 -42.04 2.00
C ILE A 238 32.65 -42.60 0.71
N ASP A 239 32.95 -43.87 0.43
CA ASP A 239 32.48 -44.59 -0.76
C ASP A 239 31.04 -45.15 -0.58
N ASP A 240 30.08 -44.27 -0.26
CA ASP A 240 28.66 -44.64 -0.15
C ASP A 240 27.90 -44.19 -1.41
N LYS A 241 27.41 -45.15 -2.20
CA LYS A 241 26.61 -44.91 -3.43
C LYS A 241 25.21 -44.36 -3.16
N THR A 242 24.77 -44.32 -1.89
CA THR A 242 23.37 -44.06 -1.52
C THR A 242 23.11 -42.73 -0.80
N ALA A 243 24.16 -41.97 -0.43
CA ALA A 243 24.03 -40.72 0.31
C ALA A 243 24.60 -39.50 -0.45
N SER A 244 23.93 -38.34 -0.34
CA SER A 244 24.51 -37.07 -0.79
C SER A 244 25.82 -36.81 -0.03
N ARG A 245 26.94 -36.66 -0.76
CA ARG A 245 28.30 -36.55 -0.19
C ARG A 245 28.57 -35.22 0.54
N GLU A 246 27.65 -34.26 0.45
CA GLU A 246 27.84 -32.90 0.94
C GLU A 246 26.86 -32.51 2.07
N ILE A 247 27.34 -31.62 2.93
CA ILE A 247 26.52 -30.95 3.95
C ILE A 247 25.53 -30.04 3.24
N SER A 248 24.24 -30.26 3.47
CA SER A 248 23.19 -29.51 2.77
C SER A 248 23.17 -28.03 3.20
N PRO A 249 22.94 -27.09 2.26
CA PRO A 249 22.67 -25.68 2.58
C PRO A 249 21.51 -25.49 3.59
N ILE A 250 20.53 -26.40 3.57
CA ILE A 250 19.40 -26.38 4.52
C ILE A 250 19.90 -26.64 5.95
N LEU A 251 20.81 -27.60 6.12
CA LEU A 251 21.42 -27.86 7.43
C LEU A 251 22.23 -26.66 7.91
N LEU A 252 23.05 -26.06 7.04
CA LEU A 252 23.86 -24.88 7.40
C LEU A 252 22.97 -23.72 7.89
N LEU A 253 21.83 -23.46 7.22
CA LEU A 253 20.85 -22.47 7.68
C LEU A 253 20.21 -22.86 9.02
N ASP A 254 19.93 -24.14 9.24
CA ASP A 254 19.39 -24.64 10.52
C ASP A 254 20.39 -24.47 11.66
N LEU A 255 21.64 -24.88 11.46
CA LEU A 255 22.75 -24.73 12.39
C LEU A 255 23.01 -23.26 12.74
N TYR A 256 23.06 -22.38 11.73
CA TYR A 256 23.19 -20.94 11.94
C TYR A 256 22.06 -20.39 12.82
N THR A 257 20.82 -20.82 12.55
CA THR A 257 19.65 -20.38 13.33
C THR A 257 19.77 -20.83 14.79
N ARG A 258 20.08 -22.11 15.03
CA ARG A 258 20.22 -22.69 16.36
C ARG A 258 21.33 -22.03 17.17
N LEU A 259 22.52 -21.92 16.58
CA LEU A 259 23.70 -21.32 17.20
C LEU A 259 23.43 -19.86 17.59
N VAL A 260 22.94 -19.04 16.68
CA VAL A 260 22.67 -17.62 16.98
C VAL A 260 21.57 -17.45 18.03
N CYS A 261 20.58 -18.34 18.04
CA CYS A 261 19.50 -18.29 19.03
C CYS A 261 19.93 -18.78 20.42
N SER A 262 20.91 -19.69 20.51
CA SER A 262 21.47 -20.16 21.78
C SER A 262 22.47 -19.17 22.38
N LEU A 263 23.12 -18.35 21.56
CA LEU A 263 23.97 -17.25 22.01
C LEU A 263 23.13 -16.16 22.71
N GLY A 264 23.58 -15.72 23.89
CA GLY A 264 22.83 -14.84 24.80
C GLY A 264 22.73 -13.35 24.40
N TYR A 265 23.37 -12.92 23.32
CA TYR A 265 23.42 -11.52 22.89
C TYR A 265 22.71 -11.31 21.54
N THR A 266 22.11 -10.12 21.35
CA THR A 266 21.22 -9.80 20.21
C THR A 266 21.92 -9.74 18.86
N ASP A 267 23.19 -9.34 18.86
CA ASP A 267 24.01 -9.14 17.65
C ASP A 267 24.86 -10.37 17.30
N ALA A 268 24.54 -11.53 17.86
CA ALA A 268 25.20 -12.78 17.54
C ALA A 268 25.09 -13.11 16.04
N THR A 269 26.24 -13.37 15.41
CA THR A 269 26.34 -13.86 14.03
C THR A 269 27.45 -14.90 13.93
N CYS A 270 27.51 -15.62 12.80
CA CYS A 270 28.55 -16.60 12.52
C CYS A 270 28.96 -16.52 11.05
N SER A 271 29.92 -15.66 10.76
CA SER A 271 30.38 -15.39 9.40
C SER A 271 30.94 -16.66 8.74
N GLU A 272 31.55 -17.56 9.50
CA GLU A 272 32.14 -18.81 9.03
C GLU A 272 31.09 -19.72 8.37
N ILE A 273 29.92 -19.88 9.00
CA ILE A 273 28.80 -20.64 8.42
C ILE A 273 28.22 -19.91 7.20
N THR A 274 28.11 -18.57 7.24
CA THR A 274 27.60 -17.80 6.09
C THR A 274 28.54 -17.84 4.88
N THR A 275 29.85 -17.91 5.09
CA THR A 275 30.84 -18.08 4.03
C THR A 275 30.71 -19.46 3.40
N LYS A 276 30.53 -20.51 4.21
CA LYS A 276 30.26 -21.87 3.70
C LYS A 276 28.92 -21.96 2.95
N LEU A 277 27.90 -21.18 3.33
CA LEU A 277 26.65 -21.06 2.57
C LEU A 277 26.83 -20.38 1.21
N LEU A 278 27.80 -19.49 1.06
CA LEU A 278 28.10 -18.81 -0.21
C LEU A 278 28.88 -19.69 -1.18
N THR A 279 29.54 -20.74 -0.70
CA THR A 279 30.31 -21.68 -1.53
C THR A 279 29.48 -22.84 -2.07
N THR A 280 28.18 -22.92 -1.75
CA THR A 280 27.32 -24.02 -2.21
C THR A 280 26.70 -23.72 -3.57
N ASP A 281 26.55 -24.76 -4.42
CA ASP A 281 25.99 -24.64 -5.77
C ASP A 281 24.51 -24.22 -5.81
N TYR A 282 23.75 -24.48 -4.74
CA TYR A 282 22.33 -24.19 -4.63
C TYR A 282 21.98 -23.48 -3.33
N PHE A 283 21.14 -22.43 -3.40
CA PHE A 283 20.66 -21.70 -2.24
C PHE A 283 19.14 -21.89 -2.02
N PRO A 284 18.70 -22.45 -0.87
CA PRO A 284 17.30 -22.75 -0.59
C PRO A 284 16.51 -21.50 -0.15
N LEU A 285 16.03 -20.72 -1.13
CA LEU A 285 15.35 -19.43 -0.92
C LEU A 285 14.15 -19.48 0.06
N GLU A 286 13.27 -20.48 -0.05
CA GLU A 286 12.12 -20.61 0.85
C GLU A 286 12.55 -20.84 2.29
N PHE A 287 13.52 -21.72 2.51
CA PHE A 287 14.06 -22.02 3.83
C PHE A 287 14.80 -20.82 4.42
N ALA A 288 15.58 -20.10 3.60
CA ALA A 288 16.27 -18.88 4.00
C ALA A 288 15.28 -17.77 4.41
N THR A 289 14.17 -17.62 3.68
CA THR A 289 13.11 -16.65 4.03
C THR A 289 12.51 -16.98 5.40
N ASP A 290 12.30 -18.26 5.69
CA ASP A 290 11.79 -18.70 7.00
C ASP A 290 12.84 -18.54 8.11
N THR A 291 14.12 -18.73 7.80
CA THR A 291 15.24 -18.40 8.70
C THR A 291 15.23 -16.93 9.13
N VAL A 292 15.10 -16.00 8.17
CA VAL A 292 15.04 -14.56 8.46
C VAL A 292 13.87 -14.25 9.41
N LYS A 293 12.68 -14.81 9.14
CA LYS A 293 11.50 -14.61 9.99
C LYS A 293 11.70 -15.16 11.41
N VAL A 294 12.30 -16.35 11.55
CA VAL A 294 12.57 -16.97 12.86
C VAL A 294 13.58 -16.14 13.65
N LEU A 295 14.67 -15.71 13.03
CA LEU A 295 15.69 -14.87 13.67
C LEU A 295 15.10 -13.52 14.12
N LEU A 296 14.25 -12.88 13.31
CA LEU A 296 13.52 -11.68 13.71
C LEU A 296 12.58 -11.94 14.90
N ALA A 297 11.83 -13.04 14.90
CA ALA A 297 10.95 -13.43 16.00
C ALA A 297 11.70 -13.80 17.29
N LYS A 298 12.97 -14.18 17.20
CA LYS A 298 13.86 -14.41 18.34
C LYS A 298 14.68 -13.18 18.75
N GLY A 299 14.44 -12.03 18.11
CA GLY A 299 15.14 -10.79 18.44
C GLY A 299 16.61 -10.78 18.01
N ARG A 300 16.92 -11.40 16.85
CA ARG A 300 18.28 -11.49 16.28
C ARG A 300 18.37 -10.76 14.92
N PRO A 301 18.26 -9.42 14.89
CA PRO A 301 18.16 -8.66 13.64
C PRO A 301 19.45 -8.66 12.81
N ALA A 302 20.63 -8.66 13.45
CA ALA A 302 21.92 -8.68 12.76
C ALA A 302 22.11 -9.97 11.95
N ALA A 303 21.85 -11.12 12.57
CA ALA A 303 21.89 -12.41 11.91
C ALA A 303 20.84 -12.56 10.82
N ALA A 304 19.61 -12.10 11.08
CA ALA A 304 18.56 -12.07 10.08
C ALA A 304 18.98 -11.25 8.84
N LEU A 305 19.71 -10.14 9.03
CA LEU A 305 20.20 -9.30 7.96
C LEU A 305 21.31 -9.97 7.13
N GLU A 306 22.22 -10.74 7.75
CA GLU A 306 23.24 -11.49 7.01
C GLU A 306 22.61 -12.51 6.05
N ILE A 307 21.67 -13.31 6.55
CA ILE A 307 20.95 -14.28 5.71
C ILE A 307 20.12 -13.55 4.64
N PHE A 308 19.50 -12.42 4.97
CA PHE A 308 18.75 -11.61 4.00
C PHE A 308 19.66 -11.07 2.88
N LYS A 309 20.87 -10.60 3.20
CA LYS A 309 21.85 -10.14 2.20
C LYS A 309 22.24 -11.26 1.22
N ILE A 310 22.44 -12.48 1.71
CA ILE A 310 22.72 -13.65 0.87
C ILE A 310 21.51 -13.95 -0.01
N MET A 311 20.32 -14.06 0.60
CA MET A 311 19.06 -14.31 -0.09
C MET A 311 18.79 -13.28 -1.21
N HIS A 312 19.03 -12.00 -0.95
CA HIS A 312 18.80 -10.92 -1.91
C HIS A 312 19.73 -10.99 -3.15
N LYS A 313 20.91 -11.61 -3.03
CA LYS A 313 21.78 -11.88 -4.20
C LYS A 313 21.11 -12.86 -5.17
N TYR A 314 20.36 -13.84 -4.65
CA TYR A 314 19.68 -14.88 -5.44
C TYR A 314 18.25 -14.49 -5.85
N GLN A 315 17.54 -13.66 -5.07
CA GLN A 315 16.17 -13.23 -5.35
C GLN A 315 15.96 -11.72 -5.07
N LYS A 316 15.69 -10.95 -6.13
CA LYS A 316 15.43 -9.50 -6.06
C LYS A 316 13.97 -9.11 -5.78
N GLN A 317 13.06 -10.08 -5.72
CA GLN A 317 11.65 -9.81 -5.40
C GLN A 317 11.48 -9.52 -3.91
N ASN A 318 10.75 -8.45 -3.59
CA ASN A 318 10.69 -7.86 -2.25
C ASN A 318 9.39 -8.18 -1.48
N ASP A 319 8.59 -9.13 -1.96
CA ASP A 319 7.26 -9.48 -1.42
C ASP A 319 7.30 -9.81 0.09
N HIS A 320 8.40 -10.42 0.54
CA HIS A 320 8.62 -10.85 1.92
C HIS A 320 8.85 -9.69 2.92
N LEU A 321 9.32 -8.52 2.46
CA LEU A 321 9.60 -7.36 3.31
C LEU A 321 8.35 -6.87 4.06
N SER A 322 7.18 -7.04 3.44
CA SER A 322 5.90 -6.66 4.03
C SER A 322 5.51 -7.50 5.25
N ALA A 323 6.10 -8.69 5.41
CA ALA A 323 5.82 -9.63 6.49
C ALA A 323 6.74 -9.47 7.70
N PHE A 324 7.96 -8.94 7.52
CA PHE A 324 8.97 -8.78 8.57
C PHE A 324 8.52 -8.00 9.83
N PRO A 325 7.67 -6.97 9.76
CA PRO A 325 7.22 -6.22 10.94
C PRO A 325 6.55 -7.09 12.00
N VAL A 326 5.80 -8.10 11.56
CA VAL A 326 5.10 -9.02 12.47
C VAL A 326 6.09 -9.86 13.27
N TYR A 327 7.14 -10.36 12.61
CA TYR A 327 8.17 -11.17 13.25
C TYR A 327 9.09 -10.32 14.14
N ALA A 328 9.47 -9.14 13.67
CA ALA A 328 10.27 -8.20 14.46
C ALA A 328 9.57 -7.80 15.76
N ALA A 329 8.27 -7.52 15.71
CA ALA A 329 7.50 -7.23 16.93
C ALA A 329 7.39 -8.43 17.87
N ALA A 330 7.24 -9.65 17.35
CA ALA A 330 7.25 -10.86 18.17
C ALA A 330 8.59 -11.04 18.91
N GLY A 331 9.71 -10.63 18.29
CA GLY A 331 11.03 -10.63 18.90
C GLY A 331 11.36 -9.39 19.75
N GLY A 332 10.39 -8.52 20.02
CA GLY A 332 10.60 -7.30 20.81
C GLY A 332 11.43 -6.21 20.12
N LEU A 333 11.61 -6.30 18.80
CA LEU A 333 12.37 -5.34 18.00
C LEU A 333 11.48 -4.16 17.59
N ASP A 334 12.08 -3.02 17.25
CA ASP A 334 11.37 -1.85 16.72
C ASP A 334 11.44 -1.75 15.20
N TYR A 335 10.84 -0.71 14.62
CA TYR A 335 10.90 -0.49 13.17
C TYR A 335 12.32 -0.16 12.68
N LYS A 336 13.22 0.34 13.55
CA LYS A 336 14.59 0.71 13.15
C LYS A 336 15.41 -0.52 12.84
N ALA A 337 15.17 -1.62 13.56
CA ALA A 337 15.78 -2.92 13.27
C ALA A 337 15.50 -3.42 11.84
N LEU A 338 14.44 -2.92 11.17
CA LEU A 338 14.07 -3.29 9.81
C LEU A 338 14.61 -2.36 8.72
N GLU A 339 15.11 -1.16 9.07
CA GLU A 339 15.66 -0.21 8.09
C GLU A 339 16.81 -0.79 7.27
N PRO A 340 17.78 -1.54 7.84
CA PRO A 340 18.85 -2.16 7.07
C PRO A 340 18.36 -3.14 6.00
N PHE A 341 17.23 -3.83 6.23
CA PHE A 341 16.64 -4.76 5.27
C PHE A 341 16.10 -4.00 4.05
N TRP A 342 15.41 -2.89 4.27
CA TRP A 342 14.85 -2.06 3.18
C TRP A 342 15.94 -1.37 2.37
N HIS A 343 17.02 -0.92 3.02
CA HIS A 343 18.18 -0.37 2.34
C HIS A 343 18.89 -1.42 1.47
N THR A 344 19.06 -2.64 2.00
CA THR A 344 19.68 -3.75 1.25
C THR A 344 18.85 -4.15 0.03
N ALA A 345 17.53 -4.08 0.13
CA ALA A 345 16.59 -4.45 -0.92
C ALA A 345 16.45 -3.42 -2.06
N ASN A 346 17.17 -2.28 -1.99
CA ASN A 346 17.11 -1.16 -2.94
C ASN A 346 15.67 -0.71 -3.29
N VAL A 347 14.80 -0.70 -2.28
CA VAL A 347 13.41 -0.28 -2.42
C VAL A 347 13.37 1.19 -2.80
N ASP A 348 12.57 1.57 -3.81
CA ASP A 348 12.47 2.96 -4.24
C ASP A 348 12.00 3.86 -3.08
N SER A 349 12.24 5.17 -3.18
CA SER A 349 11.93 6.10 -2.08
C SER A 349 10.44 6.13 -1.70
N LYS A 350 9.54 5.73 -2.62
CA LYS A 350 8.08 5.72 -2.40
C LYS A 350 7.61 4.47 -1.66
N GLU A 351 8.04 3.29 -2.10
CA GLU A 351 7.78 2.01 -1.45
C GLU A 351 8.48 1.95 -0.08
N LEU A 352 9.68 2.52 0.04
CA LEU A 352 10.41 2.60 1.31
C LEU A 352 9.70 3.54 2.30
N PHE A 353 9.12 4.65 1.81
CA PHE A 353 8.28 5.54 2.62
C PHE A 353 6.98 4.84 3.07
N MET A 354 6.30 4.14 2.14
CA MET A 354 5.10 3.34 2.45
C MET A 354 5.38 2.24 3.47
N LEU A 355 6.46 1.49 3.31
CA LEU A 355 6.88 0.43 4.24
C LEU A 355 7.27 1.03 5.60
N ARG A 356 8.07 2.11 5.63
CA ARG A 356 8.42 2.81 6.88
C ARG A 356 7.17 3.28 7.63
N ASN A 357 6.21 3.87 6.93
CA ASN A 357 4.97 4.35 7.56
C ASN A 357 4.09 3.20 8.03
N LYS A 358 3.95 2.13 7.23
CA LYS A 358 3.22 0.92 7.62
C LYS A 358 3.82 0.27 8.87
N CYS A 359 5.15 0.25 8.97
CA CYS A 359 5.86 -0.31 10.12
C CYS A 359 5.75 0.60 11.36
N LYS A 360 6.00 1.90 11.21
CA LYS A 360 5.84 2.88 12.30
C LYS A 360 4.42 2.84 12.88
N LEU A 361 3.40 2.77 12.02
CA LEU A 361 2.00 2.62 12.45
C LEU A 361 1.76 1.29 13.18
N TYR A 362 2.32 0.18 12.68
CA TYR A 362 2.23 -1.13 13.34
C TYR A 362 2.87 -1.11 14.74
N PHE A 363 4.10 -0.61 14.88
CA PHE A 363 4.80 -0.52 16.16
C PHE A 363 4.20 0.51 17.11
N HIS A 364 3.61 1.60 16.60
CA HIS A 364 2.91 2.58 17.42
C HIS A 364 1.60 2.01 18.00
N ARG A 365 0.96 1.06 17.30
CA ARG A 365 -0.24 0.35 17.77
C ARG A 365 0.07 -0.72 18.81
N THR A 366 1.21 -1.41 18.70
CA THR A 366 1.65 -2.43 19.68
C THR A 366 2.38 -1.84 20.88
N GLY A 367 3.01 -0.67 20.73
CA GLY A 367 3.80 0.00 21.78
C GLY A 367 3.02 0.69 22.90
N LYS A 368 1.70 0.47 23.03
CA LYS A 368 0.90 0.91 24.20
C LYS A 368 0.07 -0.25 24.72
N THR A 369 0.61 -0.89 25.75
CA THR A 369 -0.03 -1.76 26.75
C THR A 369 -1.57 -1.79 26.71
N ASN A 370 -2.13 -2.92 26.30
CA ASN A 370 -3.53 -3.27 26.51
C ASN A 370 -3.60 -4.77 26.82
N SER A 371 -3.23 -5.26 28.01
CA SER A 371 -3.33 -6.71 28.31
C SER A 371 -3.38 -7.05 29.81
N LYS A 372 -4.10 -6.26 30.62
CA LYS A 372 -4.38 -6.68 32.01
C LYS A 372 -5.76 -6.26 32.49
N LEU A 373 -6.11 -4.99 32.29
CA LEU A 373 -7.44 -4.45 32.65
C LEU A 373 -8.56 -4.97 31.73
N GLY A 374 -8.28 -5.18 30.44
CA GLY A 374 -9.24 -5.75 29.50
C GLY A 374 -9.59 -7.21 29.81
N ASP A 375 -8.57 -7.98 30.20
CA ASP A 375 -8.70 -9.40 30.55
C ASP A 375 -9.44 -9.55 31.89
N GLN A 376 -9.09 -8.73 32.90
CA GLN A 376 -9.82 -8.65 34.17
C GLN A 376 -11.31 -8.35 33.97
N PHE A 377 -11.64 -7.43 33.07
CA PHE A 377 -13.04 -7.11 32.75
C PHE A 377 -13.76 -8.26 32.03
N GLN A 378 -13.06 -9.00 31.17
CA GLN A 378 -13.62 -10.19 30.51
C GLN A 378 -13.92 -11.29 31.53
N THR A 379 -13.01 -11.52 32.49
CA THR A 379 -13.21 -12.47 33.60
C THR A 379 -14.43 -12.09 34.45
N CYS A 380 -14.57 -10.82 34.85
CA CYS A 380 -15.76 -10.36 35.59
C CYS A 380 -17.07 -10.64 34.84
N LEU A 381 -17.09 -10.48 33.52
CA LEU A 381 -18.30 -10.75 32.73
C LEU A 381 -18.58 -12.24 32.54
N GLU A 382 -17.56 -13.07 32.41
CA GLU A 382 -17.70 -14.53 32.36
C GLU A 382 -18.20 -15.10 33.68
N GLU A 383 -17.79 -14.49 34.80
CA GLU A 383 -18.22 -14.83 36.16
C GLU A 383 -19.57 -14.18 36.55
N SER A 384 -20.18 -13.38 35.66
CA SER A 384 -21.39 -12.58 35.94
C SER A 384 -21.23 -11.58 37.10
N ASP A 385 -20.00 -11.21 37.45
CA ASP A 385 -19.67 -10.19 38.45
C ASP A 385 -19.81 -8.78 37.86
N VAL A 386 -21.06 -8.29 37.88
CA VAL A 386 -21.41 -6.96 37.39
C VAL A 386 -20.82 -5.84 38.27
N GLN A 387 -20.70 -6.07 39.57
CA GLN A 387 -20.17 -5.06 40.49
C GLN A 387 -18.67 -4.88 40.31
N GLY A 388 -17.91 -5.96 40.16
CA GLY A 388 -16.49 -5.91 39.81
C GLY A 388 -16.25 -5.22 38.46
N ALA A 389 -17.11 -5.48 37.47
CA ALA A 389 -17.11 -4.77 36.19
C ALA A 389 -17.33 -3.24 36.33
N LEU A 390 -18.24 -2.81 37.22
CA LEU A 390 -18.50 -1.40 37.51
C LEU A 390 -17.38 -0.74 38.33
N ASP A 391 -16.77 -1.48 39.25
CA ASP A 391 -15.64 -0.98 40.04
C ASP A 391 -14.37 -0.84 39.17
N LEU A 392 -14.17 -1.73 38.19
CA LEU A 392 -13.14 -1.57 37.16
C LEU A 392 -13.39 -0.34 36.28
N LEU A 393 -14.66 -0.05 35.94
CA LEU A 393 -15.05 1.14 35.19
C LEU A 393 -14.76 2.42 35.98
N LYS A 394 -15.08 2.47 37.27
CA LYS A 394 -14.79 3.61 38.16
C LYS A 394 -13.29 3.88 38.34
N ASN A 395 -12.48 2.83 38.29
CA ASN A 395 -11.03 2.92 38.48
C ASN A 395 -10.26 3.22 37.19
N LEU A 396 -10.93 3.57 36.09
CA LEU A 396 -10.26 3.96 34.85
C LEU A 396 -9.52 5.29 35.02
N ASN A 397 -8.20 5.26 34.83
CA ASN A 397 -7.39 6.46 34.73
C ASN A 397 -7.51 7.12 33.34
N LYS A 398 -7.07 8.39 33.21
CA LYS A 398 -7.07 9.15 31.93
C LYS A 398 -6.42 8.41 30.76
N THR A 399 -5.43 7.54 31.01
CA THR A 399 -4.77 6.75 29.95
C THR A 399 -5.61 5.61 29.40
N ASN A 400 -6.57 5.10 30.18
CA ASN A 400 -7.40 3.94 29.86
C ASN A 400 -8.88 4.30 29.64
N ILE A 401 -9.24 5.58 29.73
CA ILE A 401 -10.61 6.08 29.60
C ILE A 401 -11.27 5.70 28.26
N THR A 402 -10.47 5.40 27.23
CA THR A 402 -10.96 4.90 25.94
C THR A 402 -11.61 3.52 26.02
N LEU A 403 -11.28 2.73 27.04
CA LEU A 403 -11.91 1.43 27.29
C LEU A 403 -13.39 1.58 27.68
N ALA A 404 -13.76 2.70 28.33
CA ALA A 404 -15.13 2.97 28.78
C ALA A 404 -16.13 2.84 27.62
N TYR A 405 -15.84 3.46 26.46
CA TYR A 405 -16.72 3.37 25.30
C TYR A 405 -16.42 2.23 24.32
N SER A 406 -15.16 1.76 24.25
CA SER A 406 -14.77 0.73 23.26
C SER A 406 -15.00 -0.71 23.72
N LEU A 407 -15.01 -0.96 25.03
CA LEU A 407 -15.13 -2.30 25.62
C LEU A 407 -16.28 -2.39 26.64
N PHE A 408 -16.33 -1.47 27.60
CA PHE A 408 -17.25 -1.55 28.73
C PHE A 408 -18.70 -1.27 28.31
N LEU A 409 -18.95 -0.11 27.67
CA LEU A 409 -20.29 0.32 27.26
C LEU A 409 -21.03 -0.70 26.37
N PRO A 410 -20.45 -1.26 25.29
CA PRO A 410 -21.16 -2.21 24.43
C PRO A 410 -21.53 -3.52 25.14
N LYS A 411 -20.75 -3.94 26.14
CA LYS A 411 -20.97 -5.17 26.88
C LYS A 411 -21.98 -4.97 28.02
N LEU A 412 -21.89 -3.87 28.76
CA LEU A 412 -22.86 -3.52 29.81
C LEU A 412 -24.25 -3.19 29.24
N ASN A 413 -24.33 -2.54 28.07
CA ASN A 413 -25.62 -2.35 27.38
C ASN A 413 -26.30 -3.68 27.02
N ARG A 414 -25.54 -4.74 26.70
CA ARG A 414 -26.11 -6.07 26.43
C ARG A 414 -26.60 -6.77 27.69
N SER A 415 -25.97 -6.47 28.81
CA SER A 415 -26.39 -6.94 30.13
C SER A 415 -27.56 -6.13 30.71
N GLY A 416 -28.13 -5.18 29.95
CA GLY A 416 -29.35 -4.47 30.30
C GLY A 416 -29.18 -3.10 30.96
N PHE A 417 -27.95 -2.61 31.14
CA PHE A 417 -27.69 -1.29 31.74
C PHE A 417 -27.98 -0.16 30.75
N SER A 418 -28.73 0.87 31.18
CA SER A 418 -28.92 2.08 30.37
C SER A 418 -27.74 3.04 30.54
N LEU A 419 -27.57 3.97 29.58
CA LEU A 419 -26.55 5.02 29.69
C LEU A 419 -26.75 5.86 30.96
N GLN A 420 -28.00 6.12 31.37
CA GLN A 420 -28.28 6.89 32.58
C GLN A 420 -27.87 6.14 33.84
N ASP A 421 -28.06 4.82 33.89
CA ASP A 421 -27.63 3.99 35.02
C ASP A 421 -26.10 4.02 35.16
N LEU A 422 -25.39 3.91 34.03
CA LEU A 422 -23.92 3.96 34.02
C LEU A 422 -23.40 5.33 34.47
N ILE A 423 -24.01 6.43 34.01
CA ILE A 423 -23.64 7.79 34.42
C ILE A 423 -23.86 8.02 35.92
N ASN A 424 -24.98 7.51 36.45
CA ASN A 424 -25.31 7.65 37.87
C ASN A 424 -24.37 6.82 38.76
N GLN A 425 -23.90 5.68 38.28
CA GLN A 425 -23.06 4.75 39.05
C GLN A 425 -21.57 5.11 39.05
N THR A 426 -21.02 5.68 37.98
CA THR A 426 -19.59 6.03 37.88
C THR A 426 -19.20 7.24 38.71
N GLN A 427 -20.09 8.24 38.83
CA GLN A 427 -19.86 9.53 39.53
C GLN A 427 -18.63 10.34 39.08
N ASP A 428 -17.86 9.87 38.08
CA ASP A 428 -16.71 10.57 37.49
C ASP A 428 -17.12 11.30 36.21
N HIS A 429 -16.88 12.61 36.20
CA HIS A 429 -17.30 13.49 35.12
C HIS A 429 -16.58 13.21 33.78
N GLU A 430 -15.31 12.82 33.78
CA GLU A 430 -14.56 12.54 32.54
C GLU A 430 -14.92 11.18 31.96
N ILE A 431 -15.14 10.17 32.82
CA ILE A 431 -15.64 8.85 32.38
C ILE A 431 -17.04 9.01 31.77
N ASN A 432 -17.87 9.84 32.37
CA ASN A 432 -19.21 10.13 31.85
C ASN A 432 -19.20 10.81 30.48
N LYS A 433 -18.29 11.77 30.25
CA LYS A 433 -18.08 12.33 28.90
C LYS A 433 -17.68 11.25 27.89
N ALA A 434 -16.81 10.31 28.28
CA ALA A 434 -16.36 9.21 27.43
C ALA A 434 -17.50 8.23 27.08
N LEU A 435 -18.33 7.88 28.07
CA LEU A 435 -19.50 7.01 27.90
C LEU A 435 -20.57 7.65 26.99
N VAL A 436 -20.87 8.93 27.19
CA VAL A 436 -21.83 9.67 26.35
C VAL A 436 -21.34 9.74 24.90
N PHE A 437 -20.06 10.08 24.68
CA PHE A 437 -19.46 10.04 23.33
C PHE A 437 -19.57 8.64 22.71
N GLY A 438 -19.21 7.61 23.48
CA GLY A 438 -19.31 6.21 23.07
C GLY A 438 -20.71 5.77 22.66
N TYR A 439 -21.71 6.23 23.41
CA TYR A 439 -23.10 5.92 23.13
C TYR A 439 -23.55 6.57 21.83
N VAL A 440 -23.30 7.87 21.64
CA VAL A 440 -23.62 8.58 20.39
C VAL A 440 -22.92 7.92 19.20
N PHE A 441 -21.63 7.58 19.34
CA PHE A 441 -20.87 6.90 18.31
C PHE A 441 -21.48 5.53 17.93
N ASN A 442 -21.83 4.70 18.92
CA ASN A 442 -22.41 3.37 18.67
C ASN A 442 -23.79 3.46 18.01
N THR A 443 -24.61 4.43 18.41
CA THR A 443 -25.92 4.68 17.80
C THR A 443 -25.76 5.02 16.32
N LEU A 444 -24.87 5.94 15.97
CA LEU A 444 -24.57 6.30 14.58
C LEU A 444 -23.96 5.12 13.79
N ALA A 445 -23.08 4.34 14.42
CA ALA A 445 -22.48 3.15 13.80
C ALA A 445 -23.46 1.98 13.62
N SER A 446 -24.65 2.02 14.22
CA SER A 446 -25.67 0.97 14.16
C SER A 446 -26.75 1.18 13.09
N ILE A 447 -26.73 2.32 12.38
CA ILE A 447 -27.71 2.66 11.33
C ILE A 447 -27.56 1.69 10.15
N GLN A 448 -28.66 1.03 9.74
CA GLN A 448 -28.65 -0.01 8.69
C GLN A 448 -29.79 0.11 7.65
N SER A 449 -30.81 0.95 7.88
CA SER A 449 -32.01 1.08 7.02
C SER A 449 -32.25 2.54 6.61
N THR A 450 -32.74 2.75 5.38
CA THR A 450 -33.09 4.05 4.80
C THR A 450 -34.41 4.61 5.31
N ASP A 451 -35.35 3.75 5.70
CA ASP A 451 -36.76 4.14 5.92
C ASP A 451 -37.01 4.95 7.20
N ASP A 452 -35.99 5.06 8.08
CA ASP A 452 -36.03 5.71 9.40
C ASP A 452 -34.73 6.52 9.68
N LEU A 453 -34.01 6.94 8.63
CA LEU A 453 -32.71 7.62 8.79
C LEU A 453 -32.87 9.00 9.45
N ASN A 454 -33.81 9.82 8.96
CA ASN A 454 -33.97 11.21 9.41
C ASN A 454 -34.43 11.31 10.86
N SER A 455 -35.39 10.48 11.27
CA SER A 455 -35.86 10.35 12.66
C SER A 455 -34.74 9.95 13.61
N ARG A 456 -33.89 8.98 13.24
CA ARG A 456 -32.74 8.55 14.05
C ARG A 456 -31.66 9.61 14.17
N LEU A 457 -31.36 10.33 13.09
CA LEU A 457 -30.42 11.45 13.13
C LEU A 457 -30.96 12.61 13.99
N THR A 458 -32.25 12.92 13.89
CA THR A 458 -32.92 13.93 14.72
C THR A 458 -32.90 13.53 16.20
N SER A 459 -33.26 12.28 16.52
CA SER A 459 -33.19 11.76 17.90
C SER A 459 -31.76 11.77 18.46
N CYS A 460 -30.75 11.45 17.64
CA CYS A 460 -29.34 11.60 18.04
C CYS A 460 -28.95 13.05 18.32
N LEU A 461 -29.42 14.01 17.50
CA LEU A 461 -29.17 15.43 17.71
C LEU A 461 -29.84 15.96 18.98
N GLU A 462 -31.08 15.56 19.26
CA GLU A 462 -31.78 15.88 20.51
C GLU A 462 -31.00 15.37 21.72
N LEU A 463 -30.54 14.11 21.68
CA LEU A 463 -29.70 13.52 22.73
C LEU A 463 -28.38 14.28 22.91
N VAL A 464 -27.72 14.66 21.81
CA VAL A 464 -26.49 15.47 21.86
C VAL A 464 -26.74 16.84 22.50
N ASN A 465 -27.87 17.47 22.22
CA ASN A 465 -28.25 18.75 22.82
C ASN A 465 -28.56 18.61 24.31
N GLU A 466 -29.26 17.54 24.71
CA GLU A 466 -29.53 17.22 26.12
C GLU A 466 -28.24 17.08 26.92
N TYR A 467 -27.28 16.28 26.44
CA TYR A 467 -26.02 16.04 27.15
C TYR A 467 -25.02 17.21 27.05
N ARG A 468 -25.18 18.10 26.07
CA ARG A 468 -24.50 19.40 26.06
C ARG A 468 -25.02 20.32 27.16
N ALA A 469 -26.34 20.36 27.38
CA ALA A 469 -26.94 21.12 28.48
C ALA A 469 -26.50 20.60 29.85
N LYS A 470 -26.18 19.29 29.96
CA LYS A 470 -25.61 18.64 31.15
C LYS A 470 -24.08 18.73 31.26
N GLU A 471 -23.40 19.49 30.39
CA GLU A 471 -21.93 19.65 30.35
C GLU A 471 -21.12 18.35 30.16
N LEU A 472 -21.76 17.28 29.65
CA LEU A 472 -21.12 15.99 29.34
C LEU A 472 -20.63 15.89 27.89
N LEU A 473 -20.87 16.91 27.07
CA LEU A 473 -20.33 17.09 25.72
C LEU A 473 -19.93 18.56 25.52
N PRO A 474 -18.91 18.86 24.69
CA PRO A 474 -18.15 17.95 23.84
C PRO A 474 -17.02 17.18 24.55
N TYR A 475 -16.75 15.95 24.10
CA TYR A 475 -15.63 15.16 24.57
C TYR A 475 -14.30 15.71 24.03
N ASN A 476 -13.34 15.92 24.93
CA ASN A 476 -12.08 16.65 24.66
C ASN A 476 -10.82 15.79 24.77
N ASP A 477 -10.93 14.54 25.22
CA ASP A 477 -9.77 13.65 25.36
C ASP A 477 -9.50 12.89 24.04
N VAL A 478 -8.43 12.09 24.04
CA VAL A 478 -7.95 11.34 22.89
C VAL A 478 -8.98 10.28 22.49
N VAL A 479 -9.49 10.39 21.26
CA VAL A 479 -10.36 9.38 20.65
C VAL A 479 -9.49 8.21 20.19
N ARG A 480 -9.81 6.98 20.59
CA ARG A 480 -9.19 5.74 20.09
C ARG A 480 -10.26 4.69 19.81
N LEU A 481 -10.46 4.38 18.55
CA LEU A 481 -11.44 3.43 18.04
C LEU A 481 -10.70 2.33 17.28
N GLY A 482 -11.16 1.08 17.40
CA GLY A 482 -10.59 -0.02 16.62
C GLY A 482 -10.91 0.13 15.14
N ASN A 483 -9.97 -0.22 14.25
CA ASN A 483 -10.15 -0.15 12.79
C ASN A 483 -11.46 -0.82 12.31
N ALA A 484 -11.83 -1.96 12.88
CA ALA A 484 -13.06 -2.68 12.50
C ALA A 484 -14.32 -1.86 12.78
N ILE A 485 -14.35 -1.10 13.87
CA ILE A 485 -15.47 -0.26 14.27
C ILE A 485 -15.58 0.94 13.33
N VAL A 486 -14.45 1.55 12.98
CA VAL A 486 -14.39 2.67 12.04
C VAL A 486 -14.79 2.24 10.63
N VAL A 487 -14.30 1.10 10.14
CA VAL A 487 -14.71 0.53 8.84
C VAL A 487 -16.21 0.23 8.83
N LYS A 488 -16.75 -0.33 9.93
CA LYS A 488 -18.18 -0.62 10.06
C LYS A 488 -19.01 0.67 10.00
N LEU A 489 -18.61 1.72 10.73
CA LEU A 489 -19.25 3.04 10.67
C LEU A 489 -19.30 3.55 9.22
N VAL A 490 -18.16 3.57 8.52
CA VAL A 490 -18.09 4.09 7.15
C VAL A 490 -18.92 3.25 6.19
N THR A 491 -18.87 1.92 6.33
CA THR A 491 -19.63 0.99 5.48
C THR A 491 -21.14 1.18 5.68
N ASN A 492 -21.58 1.35 6.91
CA ASN A 492 -22.99 1.57 7.24
C ASN A 492 -23.48 2.93 6.74
N ILE A 493 -22.71 4.00 6.93
CA ILE A 493 -23.04 5.32 6.38
C ILE A 493 -23.20 5.26 4.86
N ILE A 494 -22.29 4.56 4.17
CA ILE A 494 -22.37 4.39 2.71
C ILE A 494 -23.58 3.57 2.30
N SER A 495 -23.91 2.49 3.04
CA SER A 495 -25.04 1.61 2.71
C SER A 495 -26.40 2.31 2.74
N VAL A 496 -26.54 3.36 3.56
CA VAL A 496 -27.79 4.12 3.73
C VAL A 496 -27.74 5.47 2.98
N SER A 497 -26.60 5.81 2.37
CA SER A 497 -26.48 7.02 1.55
C SER A 497 -27.08 6.82 0.16
N ASP A 498 -27.59 7.89 -0.47
CA ASP A 498 -28.11 7.83 -1.84
C ASP A 498 -26.98 7.47 -2.82
N MET A 499 -27.06 6.25 -3.37
CA MET A 499 -26.08 5.71 -4.31
C MET A 499 -26.04 6.52 -5.62
N ALA A 500 -27.14 7.18 -6.00
CA ALA A 500 -27.19 8.05 -7.18
C ALA A 500 -26.51 9.41 -6.93
N GLU A 501 -26.56 9.97 -5.71
CA GLU A 501 -25.79 11.16 -5.34
C GLU A 501 -24.29 10.85 -5.18
N ILE A 502 -23.96 9.71 -4.58
CA ILE A 502 -22.57 9.27 -4.41
C ILE A 502 -21.92 8.96 -5.76
N ALA A 503 -22.64 8.32 -6.69
CA ALA A 503 -22.16 8.04 -8.04
C ALA A 503 -21.90 9.31 -8.86
N LYS A 504 -22.61 10.39 -8.57
CA LYS A 504 -22.45 11.71 -9.22
C LYS A 504 -21.34 12.56 -8.60
N LEU A 505 -20.60 12.06 -7.60
CA LEU A 505 -19.52 12.77 -6.88
C LEU A 505 -19.97 14.08 -6.20
N ASN A 506 -21.27 14.32 -6.03
CA ASN A 506 -21.82 15.66 -5.77
C ASN A 506 -22.16 15.96 -4.29
N LYS A 507 -21.63 15.19 -3.34
CA LYS A 507 -21.91 15.15 -1.87
C LYS A 507 -22.89 14.04 -1.48
N SER A 508 -22.65 13.42 -0.32
CA SER A 508 -23.63 12.59 0.38
C SER A 508 -24.17 13.40 1.56
N THR A 509 -25.46 13.74 1.50
CA THR A 509 -26.19 14.42 2.59
C THR A 509 -26.06 13.65 3.90
N VAL A 510 -26.18 12.32 3.84
CA VAL A 510 -26.05 11.41 4.99
C VAL A 510 -24.65 11.46 5.63
N MET A 511 -23.57 11.47 4.84
CA MET A 511 -22.21 11.63 5.38
C MET A 511 -22.06 12.98 6.08
N HIS A 512 -22.53 14.07 5.45
CA HIS A 512 -22.47 15.38 6.07
C HIS A 512 -23.23 15.45 7.38
N ASP A 513 -24.43 14.86 7.47
CA ASP A 513 -25.24 14.87 8.69
C ASP A 513 -24.63 14.05 9.82
N VAL A 514 -24.15 12.82 9.53
CA VAL A 514 -23.50 11.97 10.54
C VAL A 514 -22.22 12.63 11.08
N PHE A 515 -21.38 13.16 10.19
CA PHE A 515 -20.16 13.85 10.62
C PHE A 515 -20.47 15.20 11.29
N ARG A 516 -21.54 15.89 10.92
CA ARG A 516 -22.02 17.10 11.62
C ARG A 516 -22.41 16.78 13.06
N ILE A 517 -23.05 15.64 13.33
CA ILE A 517 -23.30 15.20 14.71
C ILE A 517 -21.95 15.04 15.45
N PHE A 518 -20.93 14.46 14.82
CA PHE A 518 -19.61 14.34 15.45
C PHE A 518 -18.96 15.68 15.79
N SER A 519 -19.14 16.73 14.97
CA SER A 519 -18.63 18.07 15.30
C SER A 519 -19.35 18.72 16.49
N HIS A 520 -20.58 18.28 16.79
CA HIS A 520 -21.28 18.67 18.01
C HIS A 520 -20.87 17.84 19.24
N THR A 521 -20.39 16.61 19.04
CA THR A 521 -19.95 15.72 20.15
C THR A 521 -18.49 15.86 20.55
N LEU A 522 -17.61 16.32 19.66
CA LEU A 522 -16.15 16.34 19.87
C LEU A 522 -15.58 17.76 19.81
N THR A 523 -14.50 18.02 20.54
CA THR A 523 -13.71 19.24 20.31
C THR A 523 -12.97 19.16 18.98
N LYS A 524 -12.54 20.30 18.41
CA LYS A 524 -11.78 20.31 17.13
C LYS A 524 -10.55 19.39 17.17
N ARG A 525 -9.87 19.32 18.32
CA ARG A 525 -8.71 18.44 18.54
C ARG A 525 -9.11 16.96 18.47
N SER A 526 -10.15 16.57 19.19
CA SER A 526 -10.64 15.17 19.21
C SER A 526 -11.29 14.76 17.89
N LEU A 527 -11.94 15.69 17.20
CA LEU A 527 -12.50 15.51 15.86
C LEU A 527 -11.40 15.26 14.81
N ARG A 528 -10.28 15.99 14.87
CA ARG A 528 -9.10 15.70 14.04
C ARG A 528 -8.59 14.28 14.26
N MET A 529 -8.54 13.81 15.51
CA MET A 529 -8.13 12.44 15.85
C MET A 529 -9.09 11.36 15.31
N LEU A 530 -10.39 11.64 15.27
CA LEU A 530 -11.38 10.77 14.64
C LEU A 530 -11.14 10.68 13.12
N TYR A 531 -10.98 11.81 12.45
CA TYR A 531 -10.70 11.83 11.01
C TYR A 531 -9.38 11.12 10.65
N LEU A 532 -8.34 11.27 11.47
CA LEU A 532 -7.08 10.51 11.30
C LEU A 532 -7.35 9.00 11.24
N GLN A 533 -8.17 8.49 12.15
CA GLN A 533 -8.52 7.06 12.21
C GLN A 533 -9.45 6.62 11.07
N VAL A 534 -10.37 7.48 10.62
CA VAL A 534 -11.23 7.20 9.46
C VAL A 534 -10.41 7.08 8.18
N PHE A 535 -9.51 8.02 7.91
CA PHE A 535 -8.63 7.95 6.74
C PHE A 535 -7.66 6.77 6.84
N GLU A 536 -7.15 6.46 8.03
CA GLU A 536 -6.32 5.28 8.25
C GLU A 536 -7.07 3.98 7.95
N ALA A 537 -8.29 3.84 8.45
CA ALA A 537 -9.14 2.68 8.18
C ALA A 537 -9.45 2.54 6.68
N LEU A 538 -9.76 3.65 6.00
CA LEU A 538 -10.02 3.66 4.57
C LEU A 538 -8.77 3.30 3.77
N MET A 539 -7.65 3.97 4.00
CA MET A 539 -6.42 3.78 3.23
C MET A 539 -5.75 2.43 3.47
N LEU A 540 -5.84 1.87 4.68
CA LEU A 540 -5.34 0.53 5.00
C LEU A 540 -6.32 -0.60 4.68
N SER A 541 -7.58 -0.30 4.34
CA SER A 541 -8.53 -1.35 3.95
C SER A 541 -8.12 -2.05 2.66
N ASN A 542 -8.22 -3.39 2.63
CA ASN A 542 -8.02 -4.19 1.40
C ASN A 542 -9.24 -4.17 0.47
N LEU A 543 -10.28 -3.42 0.83
CA LEU A 543 -11.51 -3.30 0.06
C LEU A 543 -11.26 -2.45 -1.19
N ARG A 544 -11.60 -3.00 -2.37
CA ARG A 544 -11.55 -2.25 -3.63
C ARG A 544 -12.69 -1.24 -3.73
N SER A 545 -13.82 -1.58 -3.13
CA SER A 545 -15.03 -0.75 -3.09
C SER A 545 -15.84 -1.00 -1.81
N PHE A 546 -16.65 -0.02 -1.44
CA PHE A 546 -17.65 -0.10 -0.36
C PHE A 546 -19.03 -0.07 -1.01
N HIS A 547 -19.79 -1.16 -0.93
CA HIS A 547 -21.11 -1.28 -1.57
C HIS A 547 -21.10 -0.95 -3.08
N GLY A 548 -20.00 -1.24 -3.79
CA GLY A 548 -19.86 -0.94 -5.23
C GLY A 548 -19.23 0.42 -5.54
N ILE A 549 -19.05 1.30 -4.54
CA ILE A 549 -18.39 2.61 -4.71
C ILE A 549 -16.87 2.44 -4.55
N PRO A 550 -16.04 2.92 -5.50
CA PRO A 550 -14.58 2.81 -5.39
C PRO A 550 -14.05 3.42 -4.09
N LYS A 551 -13.08 2.75 -3.46
CA LYS A 551 -12.45 3.21 -2.21
C LYS A 551 -11.92 4.65 -2.28
N ASN A 552 -11.34 5.05 -3.41
CA ASN A 552 -10.82 6.41 -3.61
C ASN A 552 -11.95 7.46 -3.61
N THR A 553 -13.13 7.12 -4.15
CA THR A 553 -14.33 7.97 -4.10
C THR A 553 -14.81 8.17 -2.67
N VAL A 554 -14.77 7.13 -1.84
CA VAL A 554 -15.10 7.23 -0.42
C VAL A 554 -14.11 8.13 0.32
N ILE A 555 -12.81 7.97 0.06
CA ILE A 555 -11.77 8.83 0.64
C ILE A 555 -12.00 10.29 0.26
N HIS A 556 -12.38 10.55 -0.98
CA HIS A 556 -12.70 11.89 -1.47
C HIS A 556 -13.90 12.51 -0.74
N LEU A 557 -15.00 11.77 -0.58
CA LEU A 557 -16.18 12.26 0.13
C LEU A 557 -15.88 12.58 1.59
N VAL A 558 -15.13 11.73 2.30
CA VAL A 558 -14.72 12.00 3.68
C VAL A 558 -13.78 13.21 3.77
N ALA A 559 -12.89 13.39 2.80
CA ALA A 559 -12.02 14.57 2.71
C ALA A 559 -12.81 15.86 2.50
N ASP A 560 -13.86 15.84 1.68
CA ASP A 560 -14.73 16.99 1.47
C ASP A 560 -15.50 17.37 2.75
N VAL A 561 -16.09 16.39 3.44
CA VAL A 561 -16.77 16.60 4.73
C VAL A 561 -15.82 17.17 5.78
N CYS A 562 -14.60 16.61 5.87
CA CYS A 562 -13.56 17.09 6.77
C CYS A 562 -13.19 18.56 6.49
N ALA A 563 -13.06 18.92 5.21
CA ALA A 563 -12.77 20.29 4.79
C ALA A 563 -13.93 21.27 5.11
N HIS A 564 -15.18 20.84 4.96
CA HIS A 564 -16.35 21.66 5.34
C HIS A 564 -16.40 21.92 6.86
N GLN A 565 -15.83 21.03 7.68
CA GLN A 565 -15.76 21.19 9.13
C GLN A 565 -14.53 21.98 9.61
N ASN A 566 -13.72 22.53 8.69
CA ASN A 566 -12.50 23.28 8.98
C ASN A 566 -11.51 22.52 9.89
N VAL A 567 -11.40 21.20 9.69
CA VAL A 567 -10.38 20.39 10.35
C VAL A 567 -9.12 20.38 9.49
N THR A 568 -8.00 20.78 10.08
CA THR A 568 -6.71 20.89 9.37
C THR A 568 -5.68 19.88 9.88
N PHE A 569 -4.75 19.52 9.01
CA PHE A 569 -3.63 18.62 9.23
C PHE A 569 -2.32 19.37 8.96
N GLY A 570 -1.27 19.01 9.69
CA GLY A 570 0.07 19.59 9.49
C GLY A 570 0.78 18.96 8.30
N TYR A 571 1.77 19.65 7.74
CA TYR A 571 2.57 19.16 6.61
C TYR A 571 3.28 17.82 6.88
N GLY A 572 3.61 17.53 8.15
CA GLY A 572 4.18 16.25 8.58
C GLY A 572 3.18 15.09 8.71
N ASP A 573 1.87 15.34 8.55
CA ASP A 573 0.86 14.31 8.63
C ASP A 573 0.81 13.51 7.32
N TRP A 574 1.08 12.21 7.41
CA TRP A 574 1.06 11.26 6.28
C TRP A 574 -0.25 11.30 5.47
N ILE A 575 -1.34 11.77 6.09
CA ILE A 575 -2.66 11.91 5.48
C ILE A 575 -2.63 12.82 4.27
N LEU A 576 -1.93 13.97 4.31
CA LEU A 576 -1.94 14.89 3.18
C LEU A 576 -1.29 14.26 1.93
N SER A 577 -0.28 13.42 2.11
CA SER A 577 0.30 12.63 1.02
C SER A 577 -0.68 11.56 0.52
N GLY A 578 -1.28 10.79 1.43
CA GLY A 578 -2.17 9.71 1.02
C GLY A 578 -3.49 10.18 0.39
N LEU A 579 -4.04 11.33 0.80
CA LEU A 579 -5.19 11.95 0.16
C LEU A 579 -4.85 12.42 -1.27
N LYS A 580 -3.64 12.95 -1.46
CA LYS A 580 -3.11 13.29 -2.79
C LYS A 580 -3.01 12.05 -3.68
N ASP A 581 -2.51 10.94 -3.14
CA ASP A 581 -2.40 9.66 -3.86
C ASP A 581 -3.76 9.02 -4.16
N ALA A 582 -4.75 9.24 -3.28
CA ALA A 582 -6.14 8.82 -3.48
C ALA A 582 -6.91 9.67 -4.53
N GLY A 583 -6.30 10.74 -5.05
CA GLY A 583 -6.88 11.61 -6.08
C GLY A 583 -7.80 12.71 -5.55
N VAL A 584 -7.65 13.12 -4.28
CA VAL A 584 -8.44 14.22 -3.70
C VAL A 584 -8.08 15.57 -4.37
N PRO A 585 -9.07 16.37 -4.80
CA PRO A 585 -8.84 17.67 -5.46
C PRO A 585 -8.02 18.65 -4.62
N ARG A 586 -7.17 19.43 -5.28
CA ARG A 586 -6.27 20.40 -4.62
C ARG A 586 -6.97 21.45 -3.77
N HIS A 587 -8.18 21.88 -4.15
CA HIS A 587 -8.94 22.87 -3.38
C HIS A 587 -9.43 22.32 -2.02
N ILE A 588 -9.74 21.02 -1.94
CA ILE A 588 -10.04 20.34 -0.67
C ILE A 588 -8.75 20.18 0.13
N MET A 589 -7.66 19.74 -0.52
CA MET A 589 -6.34 19.61 0.11
C MET A 589 -5.84 20.92 0.73
N ALA A 590 -6.05 22.06 0.06
CA ALA A 590 -5.68 23.37 0.56
C ALA A 590 -6.48 23.75 1.83
N LYS A 591 -7.78 23.44 1.88
CA LYS A 591 -8.61 23.65 3.08
C LYS A 591 -8.22 22.74 4.25
N LEU A 592 -7.65 21.58 3.95
CA LEU A 592 -7.19 20.61 4.94
C LEU A 592 -5.76 20.89 5.46
N SER A 593 -5.00 21.80 4.84
CA SER A 593 -3.65 22.16 5.27
C SER A 593 -3.69 23.25 6.36
N SER A 594 -2.90 23.09 7.42
CA SER A 594 -2.72 24.14 8.44
C SER A 594 -1.76 25.25 8.01
N ASP A 595 -0.89 25.00 7.03
CA ASP A 595 0.02 26.00 6.46
C ASP A 595 -0.61 26.64 5.21
N GLN A 596 -0.91 27.93 5.31
CA GLN A 596 -1.31 28.76 4.16
C GLN A 596 -0.11 29.37 3.42
N SER A 597 1.10 29.21 3.95
CA SER A 597 2.35 29.77 3.45
C SER A 597 3.11 28.86 2.47
N VAL A 598 2.64 27.63 2.26
CA VAL A 598 3.31 26.62 1.42
C VAL A 598 2.42 26.26 0.23
N GLU A 599 2.08 27.25 -0.59
CA GLU A 599 2.16 27.02 -2.02
C GLU A 599 3.65 26.98 -2.37
N LEU A 600 4.14 25.92 -3.01
CA LEU A 600 5.54 25.68 -3.43
C LEU A 600 6.42 24.83 -2.47
N SER A 601 6.04 23.57 -2.28
CA SER A 601 7.05 22.49 -2.21
C SER A 601 6.81 21.50 -3.36
N SER A 602 7.66 21.59 -4.36
CA SER A 602 7.62 20.87 -5.63
C SER A 602 7.86 19.36 -5.46
N PHE A 603 6.83 18.54 -5.62
CA PHE A 603 6.90 17.20 -6.24
C PHE A 603 5.48 16.74 -6.58
N SER A 604 4.91 17.30 -7.66
CA SER A 604 3.81 16.69 -8.45
C SER A 604 3.51 17.49 -9.71
N ASP A 605 4.50 17.57 -10.61
CA ASP A 605 4.34 18.15 -11.95
C ASP A 605 3.81 17.12 -12.97
N LEU A 606 2.94 16.18 -12.59
CA LEU A 606 2.19 15.41 -13.59
C LEU A 606 0.72 15.84 -13.67
N SER A 607 0.08 16.22 -12.56
CA SER A 607 -1.32 16.68 -12.60
C SER A 607 -1.47 18.17 -12.96
N VAL A 608 -0.46 19.02 -12.69
CA VAL A 608 -0.39 20.39 -13.25
C VAL A 608 -0.17 20.33 -14.77
N VAL A 609 0.62 19.35 -15.21
CA VAL A 609 1.05 19.19 -16.62
C VAL A 609 -0.05 18.57 -17.49
N LEU A 610 -1.01 17.85 -16.90
CA LEU A 610 -2.13 17.23 -17.64
C LEU A 610 -3.42 18.08 -17.68
N PHE A 611 -3.69 18.91 -16.67
CA PHE A 611 -4.99 19.59 -16.55
C PHE A 611 -4.82 21.07 -16.19
N GLY A 612 -4.29 21.86 -17.12
CA GLY A 612 -4.04 23.29 -16.98
C GLY A 612 -5.12 24.01 -16.15
N GLY A 613 -4.78 24.33 -14.90
CA GLY A 613 -5.68 25.02 -13.99
C GLY A 613 -5.65 26.52 -14.26
N GLN A 614 -6.73 27.05 -14.83
CA GLN A 614 -7.11 28.44 -14.56
C GLN A 614 -7.85 28.46 -13.22
N THR A 615 -7.22 29.00 -12.19
CA THR A 615 -7.95 29.51 -11.03
C THR A 615 -8.67 30.78 -11.47
N SER A 616 -9.99 30.70 -11.66
CA SER A 616 -10.84 31.88 -11.76
C SER A 616 -10.66 32.73 -10.49
N ASN A 617 -10.22 33.97 -10.67
CA ASN A 617 -10.00 34.95 -9.62
C ASN A 617 -11.25 35.16 -8.75
N ALA A 618 -11.26 34.58 -7.55
CA ALA A 618 -12.01 35.06 -6.41
C ALA A 618 -11.02 35.55 -5.36
N VAL A 619 -10.30 36.64 -5.66
CA VAL A 619 -9.41 37.30 -4.69
C VAL A 619 -10.26 38.25 -3.84
N ARG A 620 -10.50 37.85 -2.58
CA ARG A 620 -10.94 38.77 -1.53
C ARG A 620 -9.82 39.80 -1.31
N ARG A 621 -10.16 41.08 -1.51
CA ARG A 621 -9.36 42.26 -1.13
C ARG A 621 -9.02 42.19 0.36
N ASN A 622 -7.73 42.03 0.70
CA ASN A 622 -7.21 42.39 2.02
C ASN A 622 -6.82 43.87 1.99
N LYS A 623 -7.41 44.66 2.89
CA LYS A 623 -7.36 46.13 2.93
C LYS A 623 -6.16 46.73 3.67
N ASN A 624 -5.12 45.97 4.00
CA ASN A 624 -4.11 46.41 4.97
C ASN A 624 -2.65 46.44 4.48
N GLU A 625 -2.40 46.50 3.17
CA GLU A 625 -1.03 46.71 2.63
C GLU A 625 -0.92 47.99 1.78
N ASP A 626 -1.83 48.95 2.00
CA ASP A 626 -1.76 50.29 1.43
C ASP A 626 -0.80 51.18 2.25
N SER A 627 0.52 51.10 2.01
CA SER A 627 1.39 52.28 2.24
C SER A 627 2.77 52.23 1.60
N LEU A 628 3.31 51.07 1.21
CA LEU A 628 4.68 50.98 0.67
C LEU A 628 4.80 50.55 -0.81
N ALA A 629 3.73 50.02 -1.43
CA ALA A 629 3.77 49.55 -2.81
C ALA A 629 3.55 50.67 -3.87
N ASN A 630 3.22 51.89 -3.47
CA ASN A 630 2.80 52.95 -4.40
C ASN A 630 3.94 53.74 -5.08
N GLN A 631 5.21 53.33 -4.97
CA GLN A 631 6.32 54.11 -5.57
C GLN A 631 7.11 53.46 -6.70
N MET A 632 6.93 52.19 -7.07
CA MET A 632 7.51 51.63 -8.30
C MET A 632 6.60 50.54 -8.88
N LYS A 633 6.04 50.75 -10.08
CA LYS A 633 5.29 49.71 -10.80
C LYS A 633 6.22 48.54 -11.14
N LEU A 634 6.16 47.48 -10.34
CA LEU A 634 6.89 46.23 -10.53
C LEU A 634 6.13 45.28 -11.49
N PRO A 635 6.81 44.56 -12.41
CA PRO A 635 6.21 43.50 -13.22
C PRO A 635 6.08 42.16 -12.47
N SER A 636 5.93 42.19 -11.14
CA SER A 636 5.89 40.98 -10.29
C SER A 636 4.52 40.29 -10.23
N GLU A 637 3.47 40.92 -10.78
CA GLU A 637 2.09 40.44 -10.73
C GLU A 637 1.62 39.63 -11.96
N GLU A 638 2.38 39.61 -13.06
CA GLU A 638 1.97 38.90 -14.27
C GLU A 638 2.34 37.40 -14.24
N SER A 639 1.42 36.56 -14.70
CA SER A 639 1.66 35.12 -14.82
C SER A 639 2.74 34.85 -15.89
N VAL A 640 3.66 33.92 -15.63
CA VAL A 640 4.76 33.55 -16.54
C VAL A 640 4.32 33.26 -17.99
N PRO A 641 3.15 32.63 -18.25
CA PRO A 641 2.65 32.46 -19.63
C PRO A 641 2.36 33.77 -20.36
N ILE A 642 1.73 34.75 -19.68
CA ILE A 642 1.38 36.05 -20.26
C ILE A 642 2.65 36.83 -20.59
N ALA A 643 3.65 36.77 -19.68
CA ALA A 643 4.95 37.36 -19.94
C ALA A 643 5.66 36.72 -21.15
N ALA A 644 5.59 35.40 -21.32
CA ALA A 644 6.16 34.71 -22.48
C ALA A 644 5.51 35.15 -23.81
N GLU A 645 4.18 35.28 -23.84
CA GLU A 645 3.43 35.77 -25.00
C GLU A 645 3.75 37.26 -25.29
N SER A 646 3.85 38.09 -24.24
CA SER A 646 4.26 39.50 -24.37
C SER A 646 5.65 39.63 -24.96
N LEU A 647 6.63 38.83 -24.51
CA LEU A 647 8.00 38.84 -25.04
C LEU A 647 8.04 38.43 -26.52
N VAL A 648 7.28 37.38 -26.92
CA VAL A 648 7.21 36.95 -28.33
C VAL A 648 6.56 38.01 -29.20
N LYS A 649 5.54 38.72 -28.68
CA LYS A 649 4.91 39.85 -29.38
C LYS A 649 5.84 41.06 -29.48
N ALA A 650 6.52 41.43 -28.38
CA ALA A 650 7.48 42.54 -28.34
C ALA A 650 8.69 42.28 -29.24
N LEU A 651 9.12 41.02 -29.40
CA LEU A 651 10.15 40.62 -30.37
C LEU A 651 9.79 40.98 -31.82
N LYS A 652 8.50 41.00 -32.17
CA LYS A 652 8.02 41.41 -33.50
C LYS A 652 7.71 42.89 -33.59
N ASP A 653 7.12 43.47 -32.54
CA ASP A 653 6.44 44.77 -32.62
C ASP A 653 7.18 45.93 -31.92
N ASP A 654 7.98 45.68 -30.87
CA ASP A 654 8.63 46.74 -30.07
C ASP A 654 9.95 46.27 -29.40
N PRO A 655 11.11 46.48 -30.06
CA PRO A 655 12.41 46.02 -29.54
C PRO A 655 12.90 46.78 -28.31
N LYS A 656 12.45 48.04 -28.08
CA LYS A 656 12.85 48.80 -26.89
C LYS A 656 12.14 48.28 -25.64
N LYS A 657 10.85 47.96 -25.77
CA LYS A 657 10.07 47.32 -24.71
C LYS A 657 10.62 45.93 -24.37
N LEU A 658 10.98 45.14 -25.39
CA LEU A 658 11.59 43.82 -25.20
C LEU A 658 12.85 43.87 -24.31
N GLU A 659 13.80 44.76 -24.61
CA GLU A 659 15.05 44.85 -23.84
C GLU A 659 14.82 45.31 -22.40
N THR A 660 13.80 46.14 -22.18
CA THR A 660 13.42 46.60 -20.84
C THR A 660 12.83 45.46 -20.01
N GLU A 661 11.97 44.63 -20.63
CA GLU A 661 11.38 43.44 -20.00
C GLU A 661 12.42 42.35 -19.72
N LEU A 662 13.35 42.10 -20.66
CA LEU A 662 14.42 41.11 -20.48
C LEU A 662 15.37 41.48 -19.34
N LYS A 663 15.78 42.74 -19.22
CA LYS A 663 16.61 43.22 -18.09
C LYS A 663 15.90 43.08 -16.75
N SER A 664 14.59 43.36 -16.72
CA SER A 664 13.76 43.14 -15.53
C SER A 664 13.70 41.66 -15.15
N ILE A 665 13.53 40.76 -16.12
CA ILE A 665 13.52 39.30 -15.89
C ILE A 665 14.89 38.83 -15.39
N GLU A 666 15.98 39.32 -15.97
CA GLU A 666 17.34 38.97 -15.53
C GLU A 666 17.58 39.37 -14.06
N ALA A 667 17.20 40.59 -13.67
CA ALA A 667 17.45 41.13 -12.34
C ALA A 667 16.48 40.65 -11.26
N LEU A 668 15.19 40.51 -11.57
CA LEU A 668 14.12 40.36 -10.57
C LEU A 668 13.53 38.95 -10.48
N TRP A 669 13.64 38.12 -11.53
CA TRP A 669 13.02 36.80 -11.53
C TRP A 669 13.88 35.73 -10.88
N SER A 670 13.26 34.90 -10.03
CA SER A 670 13.91 33.73 -9.46
C SER A 670 14.34 32.74 -10.54
N LEU A 671 15.35 31.94 -10.24
CA LEU A 671 15.86 30.90 -11.13
C LEU A 671 14.74 29.92 -11.59
N GLN A 672 13.79 29.63 -10.69
CA GLN A 672 12.64 28.78 -10.99
C GLN A 672 11.67 29.44 -11.98
N LYS A 673 11.36 30.74 -11.82
CA LYS A 673 10.52 31.47 -12.80
C LYS A 673 11.17 31.53 -14.18
N LYS A 674 12.50 31.69 -14.25
CA LYS A 674 13.28 31.63 -15.50
C LYS A 674 13.23 30.26 -16.17
N PHE A 675 13.27 29.16 -15.41
CA PHE A 675 13.11 27.81 -15.95
C PHE A 675 11.72 27.56 -16.54
N ILE A 676 10.68 28.03 -15.84
CA ILE A 676 9.31 27.93 -16.33
C ILE A 676 9.16 28.74 -17.62
N LEU A 677 9.70 29.96 -17.65
CA LEU A 677 9.71 30.83 -18.84
C LEU A 677 10.36 30.14 -20.05
N LEU A 678 11.52 29.48 -19.87
CA LEU A 678 12.18 28.73 -20.94
C LEU A 678 11.27 27.66 -21.56
N SER A 679 10.54 26.88 -20.74
CA SER A 679 9.59 25.90 -21.25
C SER A 679 8.43 26.53 -22.04
N TYR A 680 7.96 27.71 -21.64
CA TYR A 680 6.93 28.43 -22.41
C TYR A 680 7.46 29.00 -23.72
N LEU A 681 8.68 29.55 -23.73
CA LEU A 681 9.30 30.08 -24.95
C LEU A 681 9.60 28.97 -25.96
N VAL A 682 10.00 27.78 -25.49
CA VAL A 682 10.11 26.57 -26.34
C VAL A 682 8.75 26.21 -26.94
N ASN A 683 7.69 26.22 -26.14
CA ASN A 683 6.33 25.97 -26.60
C ASN A 683 5.87 26.93 -27.71
N LEU A 684 6.29 28.19 -27.63
CA LEU A 684 6.00 29.21 -28.62
C LEU A 684 6.96 29.19 -29.83
N GLY A 685 7.91 28.24 -29.88
CA GLY A 685 8.89 28.12 -30.97
C GLY A 685 9.90 29.27 -31.04
N SER A 686 10.09 30.06 -29.97
CA SER A 686 10.97 31.24 -30.01
C SER A 686 12.41 30.91 -29.61
N LYS A 687 13.21 30.44 -30.57
CA LYS A 687 14.64 30.11 -30.36
C LYS A 687 15.45 31.32 -29.84
N ASP A 688 15.24 32.50 -30.41
CA ASP A 688 15.99 33.72 -30.06
C ASP A 688 15.80 34.08 -28.57
N LEU A 689 14.55 34.06 -28.08
CA LEU A 689 14.27 34.34 -26.67
C LEU A 689 14.76 33.23 -25.75
N VAL A 690 14.70 31.96 -26.18
CA VAL A 690 15.31 30.85 -25.43
C VAL A 690 16.82 31.07 -25.28
N GLU A 691 17.52 31.48 -26.33
CA GLU A 691 18.95 31.78 -26.30
C GLU A 691 19.28 32.93 -25.35
N ARG A 692 18.53 34.03 -25.40
CA ARG A 692 18.72 35.18 -24.51
C ARG A 692 18.44 34.82 -23.04
N VAL A 693 17.37 34.08 -22.76
CA VAL A 693 17.03 33.69 -21.38
C VAL A 693 17.99 32.65 -20.81
N LEU A 694 18.58 31.78 -21.64
CA LEU A 694 19.64 30.85 -21.22
C LEU A 694 20.90 31.58 -20.74
N GLN A 695 21.21 32.77 -21.28
CA GLN A 695 22.35 33.56 -20.84
C GLN A 695 22.19 34.07 -19.40
N PHE A 696 20.95 34.30 -18.95
CA PHE A 696 20.63 34.71 -17.57
C PHE A 696 20.82 33.60 -16.52
N LEU A 697 21.16 32.37 -16.95
CA LEU A 697 21.36 31.23 -16.06
C LEU A 697 22.85 31.03 -15.72
N PRO A 698 23.15 30.47 -14.52
CA PRO A 698 24.49 30.00 -14.17
C PRO A 698 25.03 28.97 -15.17
N GLU A 699 26.35 28.88 -15.32
CA GLU A 699 27.01 28.10 -16.38
C GLU A 699 26.61 26.61 -16.40
N GLU A 700 26.54 25.95 -15.24
CA GLU A 700 26.08 24.56 -15.13
C GLU A 700 24.62 24.39 -15.63
N GLN A 701 23.72 25.29 -15.22
CA GLN A 701 22.30 25.22 -15.57
C GLN A 701 22.07 25.58 -17.05
N ARG A 702 22.90 26.49 -17.59
CA ARG A 702 22.94 26.84 -19.01
C ARG A 702 23.34 25.64 -19.86
N LYS A 703 24.42 24.93 -19.48
CA LYS A 703 24.88 23.71 -20.18
C LYS A 703 23.83 22.60 -20.15
N GLN A 704 23.16 22.39 -19.02
CA GLN A 704 22.10 21.37 -18.89
C GLN A 704 20.86 21.66 -19.75
N ARG A 705 20.53 22.94 -19.98
CA ARG A 705 19.30 23.35 -20.69
C ARG A 705 19.53 23.85 -22.11
N GLU A 706 20.78 23.91 -22.56
CA GLU A 706 21.18 24.23 -23.93
C GLU A 706 20.39 23.42 -24.98
N PRO A 707 20.16 22.10 -24.79
CA PRO A 707 19.44 21.30 -25.79
C PRO A 707 17.97 21.69 -25.97
N MET A 708 17.39 22.52 -25.09
CA MET A 708 16.03 23.07 -25.28
C MET A 708 15.94 23.95 -26.53
N LYS A 709 17.06 24.48 -27.04
CA LYS A 709 17.09 25.20 -28.31
C LYS A 709 16.69 24.31 -29.48
N SER A 710 17.17 23.06 -29.51
CA SER A 710 16.78 22.08 -30.54
C SER A 710 15.27 21.82 -30.52
N LEU A 711 14.66 21.78 -29.33
CA LEU A 711 13.20 21.65 -29.21
C LEU A 711 12.45 22.87 -29.74
N ALA A 712 12.88 24.08 -29.37
CA ALA A 712 12.27 25.32 -29.86
C ALA A 712 12.39 25.44 -31.39
N HIS A 713 13.52 24.97 -31.94
CA HIS A 713 13.78 25.02 -33.37
C HIS A 713 12.91 24.05 -34.16
N ILE A 714 12.74 22.81 -33.67
CA ILE A 714 11.80 21.84 -34.26
C ILE A 714 10.38 22.40 -34.24
N ILE A 715 9.91 22.92 -33.10
CA ILE A 715 8.56 23.49 -32.98
C ILE A 715 8.37 24.68 -33.94
N LYS A 716 9.35 25.58 -34.04
CA LYS A 716 9.28 26.75 -34.93
C LYS A 716 9.07 26.34 -36.39
N LEU A 717 9.92 25.44 -36.90
CA LEU A 717 9.90 25.01 -38.29
C LEU A 717 8.64 24.19 -38.62
N SER A 718 8.06 23.52 -37.62
CA SER A 718 6.78 22.81 -37.77
C SER A 718 5.54 23.70 -37.72
N LEU A 719 5.67 24.95 -37.26
CA LEU A 719 4.57 25.94 -37.18
C LEU A 719 4.58 26.94 -38.35
N GLU A 720 5.69 27.06 -39.09
CA GLU A 720 5.81 27.92 -40.27
C GLU A 720 5.24 27.20 -41.52
N ASN A 721 4.20 27.76 -42.15
CA ASN A 721 3.59 27.19 -43.36
C ASN A 721 4.43 27.49 -44.61
N ASP A 722 4.81 26.43 -45.34
CA ASP A 722 5.09 26.35 -46.78
C ASP A 722 5.71 27.58 -47.47
N THR A 723 7.03 27.73 -47.45
CA THR A 723 7.77 28.40 -48.56
C THR A 723 9.21 27.93 -48.79
N GLU A 724 9.91 27.24 -47.87
CA GLU A 724 11.28 26.73 -48.12
C GLU A 724 11.47 25.29 -47.58
N LYS A 725 11.27 24.27 -48.43
CA LYS A 725 11.20 22.85 -48.02
C LYS A 725 12.55 22.11 -47.91
N GLU A 726 13.61 22.58 -48.56
CA GLU A 726 14.88 21.82 -48.60
C GLU A 726 15.88 22.23 -47.49
N SER A 727 16.05 23.52 -47.24
CA SER A 727 16.94 24.05 -46.18
C SER A 727 16.41 23.74 -44.76
N SER A 728 15.10 23.72 -44.58
CA SER A 728 14.43 23.45 -43.30
C SER A 728 14.51 21.98 -42.89
N SER A 729 14.49 21.03 -43.85
CA SER A 729 14.57 19.59 -43.58
C SER A 729 15.94 19.17 -43.01
N GLU A 730 17.04 19.72 -43.55
CA GLU A 730 18.39 19.37 -43.11
C GLU A 730 18.71 19.91 -41.70
N ILE A 731 18.19 21.09 -41.38
CA ILE A 731 18.33 21.70 -40.06
C ILE A 731 17.49 20.97 -38.99
N VAL A 732 16.30 20.48 -39.36
CA VAL A 732 15.47 19.61 -38.50
C VAL A 732 16.18 18.29 -38.23
N LYS A 733 16.76 17.65 -39.25
CA LYS A 733 17.57 16.43 -39.09
C LYS A 733 18.74 16.64 -38.13
N GLN A 734 19.48 17.74 -38.27
CA GLN A 734 20.57 18.06 -37.35
C GLN A 734 20.07 18.26 -35.91
N SER A 735 18.92 18.92 -35.73
CA SER A 735 18.32 19.14 -34.41
C SER A 735 17.86 17.84 -33.74
N ILE A 736 17.31 16.90 -34.52
CA ILE A 736 16.92 15.56 -34.05
C ILE A 736 18.16 14.73 -33.71
N GLN A 737 19.19 14.76 -34.56
CA GLN A 737 20.46 14.07 -34.30
C GLN A 737 21.12 14.56 -33.01
N ASN A 738 21.08 15.88 -32.75
CA ASN A 738 21.59 16.46 -31.51
C ASN A 738 20.85 15.89 -30.28
N LEU A 739 19.52 15.71 -30.36
CA LEU A 739 18.73 15.10 -29.29
C LEU A 739 19.04 13.61 -29.12
N GLN A 740 19.25 12.88 -30.21
CA GLN A 740 19.63 11.46 -30.16
C GLN A 740 21.02 11.26 -29.54
N ASN A 741 21.96 12.18 -29.74
CA ASN A 741 23.31 12.10 -29.19
C ASN A 741 23.39 12.43 -27.70
N LEU A 742 22.33 12.95 -27.08
CA LEU A 742 22.31 13.26 -25.65
C LEU A 742 22.42 12.00 -24.78
N SER A 743 23.05 12.16 -23.61
CA SER A 743 23.01 11.14 -22.58
C SER A 743 21.57 10.93 -22.09
N PRO A 744 21.20 9.73 -21.60
CA PRO A 744 19.85 9.48 -21.10
C PRO A 744 19.42 10.45 -19.99
N LYS A 745 20.37 10.94 -19.17
CA LYS A 745 20.13 11.91 -18.09
C LYS A 745 19.85 13.32 -18.63
N ASP A 746 20.58 13.75 -19.66
CA ASP A 746 20.42 15.08 -20.26
C ASP A 746 19.16 15.13 -21.13
N LEU A 747 18.87 14.04 -21.85
CA LEU A 747 17.63 13.84 -22.58
C LEU A 747 16.42 13.92 -21.64
N TYR A 748 16.50 13.27 -20.47
CA TYR A 748 15.47 13.36 -19.43
C TYR A 748 15.27 14.80 -18.93
N SER A 749 16.35 15.57 -18.73
CA SER A 749 16.25 16.96 -18.26
C SER A 749 15.67 17.92 -19.32
N THR A 750 15.93 17.64 -20.60
CA THR A 750 15.49 18.42 -21.76
C THR A 750 14.03 18.13 -22.10
N MET A 751 13.65 16.85 -22.05
CA MET A 751 12.31 16.32 -22.37
C MET A 751 11.44 16.19 -21.10
N ARG A 752 11.48 17.20 -20.22
CA ARG A 752 10.63 17.28 -19.02
C ARG A 752 10.06 18.70 -18.88
N GLY A 753 8.76 18.84 -19.12
CA GLY A 753 8.09 20.13 -18.97
C GLY A 753 6.77 20.22 -19.76
N PRO A 754 6.07 21.36 -19.67
CA PRO A 754 4.80 21.60 -20.36
C PRO A 754 4.93 21.67 -21.89
N HIS A 755 6.15 21.60 -22.42
CA HIS A 755 6.42 21.66 -23.86
C HIS A 755 6.32 20.35 -24.61
N LEU A 756 6.22 19.22 -23.90
CA LEU A 756 6.15 17.89 -24.51
C LEU A 756 4.90 17.67 -25.38
N ASP A 757 3.74 18.16 -24.94
CA ASP A 757 2.47 17.99 -25.69
C ASP A 757 2.54 18.69 -27.05
N THR A 758 2.94 19.97 -27.06
CA THR A 758 3.13 20.75 -28.29
C THR A 758 4.21 20.14 -29.18
N LEU A 759 5.33 19.71 -28.59
CA LEU A 759 6.43 19.07 -29.33
C LEU A 759 5.96 17.80 -30.06
N PHE A 760 5.23 16.91 -29.40
CA PHE A 760 4.74 15.68 -30.01
C PHE A 760 3.70 15.95 -31.11
N ARG A 761 2.85 16.96 -30.92
CA ARG A 761 1.83 17.35 -31.91
C ARG A 761 2.47 17.91 -33.17
N CYS A 762 3.45 18.79 -33.01
CA CYS A 762 4.13 19.46 -34.11
C CYS A 762 5.25 18.62 -34.74
N TRP A 763 5.69 17.52 -34.13
CA TRP A 763 6.85 16.76 -34.61
C TRP A 763 6.71 16.35 -36.10
N PRO A 764 7.76 16.49 -36.94
CA PRO A 764 7.69 16.14 -38.36
C PRO A 764 7.25 14.69 -38.59
N THR A 765 6.30 14.48 -39.51
CA THR A 765 5.76 13.14 -39.83
C THR A 765 6.84 12.18 -40.34
N GLU A 766 7.80 12.70 -41.13
CA GLU A 766 8.93 11.94 -41.69
C GLU A 766 9.89 11.39 -40.61
N HIS A 767 9.87 11.98 -39.40
CA HIS A 767 10.80 11.66 -38.31
C HIS A 767 10.10 11.07 -37.06
N ILE A 768 8.91 10.48 -37.24
CA ILE A 768 8.17 9.88 -36.12
C ILE A 768 8.88 8.64 -35.55
N SER A 769 9.60 7.87 -36.38
CA SER A 769 10.43 6.75 -35.92
C SER A 769 11.51 7.22 -34.95
N ASP A 770 12.17 8.34 -35.26
CA ASP A 770 13.20 8.93 -34.40
C ASP A 770 12.62 9.35 -33.04
N LEU A 771 11.40 9.90 -33.05
CA LEU A 771 10.68 10.28 -31.83
C LEU A 771 10.30 9.07 -30.97
N ILE A 772 9.86 7.97 -31.61
CA ILE A 772 9.54 6.71 -30.93
C ILE A 772 10.79 6.13 -30.26
N ASP A 773 11.95 6.18 -30.92
CA ASP A 773 13.21 5.70 -30.35
C ASP A 773 13.69 6.57 -29.17
N ILE A 774 13.55 7.89 -29.29
CA ILE A 774 13.79 8.84 -28.19
C ILE A 774 12.86 8.52 -26.99
N ALA A 775 11.57 8.29 -27.24
CA ALA A 775 10.60 7.96 -26.19
C ALA A 775 10.90 6.61 -25.50
N LYS A 776 11.28 5.57 -26.28
CA LYS A 776 11.69 4.26 -25.73
C LYS A 776 12.92 4.37 -24.84
N ARG A 777 13.90 5.21 -25.21
CA ARG A 777 15.08 5.48 -24.37
C ARG A 777 14.71 6.15 -23.05
N LEU A 778 13.74 7.06 -23.06
CA LEU A 778 13.22 7.71 -21.83
C LEU A 778 12.41 6.72 -20.96
N SER A 779 11.64 5.82 -21.57
CA SER A 779 10.86 4.79 -20.86
C SER A 779 11.75 3.83 -20.04
N LYS A 780 12.91 3.43 -20.58
CA LYS A 780 13.91 2.60 -19.87
C LYS A 780 14.47 3.24 -18.59
N LEU A 781 14.30 4.55 -18.39
CA LEU A 781 14.68 5.28 -17.18
C LEU A 781 13.52 5.51 -16.18
N GLY A 782 12.36 4.86 -16.38
CA GLY A 782 11.22 4.93 -15.47
C GLY A 782 10.16 6.00 -15.82
N LEU A 783 10.24 6.62 -17.00
CA LEU A 783 9.20 7.54 -17.51
C LEU A 783 8.16 6.83 -18.38
N ASN A 784 7.50 5.82 -17.82
CA ASN A 784 6.50 5.03 -18.56
C ASN A 784 5.31 5.89 -19.05
N SER A 785 5.07 7.07 -18.46
CA SER A 785 4.02 8.01 -18.88
C SER A 785 4.29 8.71 -20.21
N VAL A 786 5.56 8.83 -20.64
CA VAL A 786 5.92 9.49 -21.91
C VAL A 786 5.45 8.66 -23.11
N ASN A 787 5.57 7.33 -23.04
CA ASN A 787 5.07 6.43 -24.08
C ASN A 787 3.55 6.54 -24.22
N LEU A 788 2.81 6.69 -23.12
CA LEU A 788 1.35 6.86 -23.14
C LEU A 788 0.93 8.23 -23.69
N GLN A 789 1.66 9.29 -23.34
CA GLN A 789 1.43 10.64 -23.89
C GLN A 789 1.70 10.68 -25.39
N LEU A 790 2.83 10.14 -25.84
CA LEU A 790 3.15 10.05 -27.26
C LEU A 790 2.14 9.18 -28.00
N ALA A 791 1.76 8.02 -27.44
CA ALA A 791 0.74 7.16 -28.02
C ALA A 791 -0.61 7.89 -28.19
N GLY A 792 -1.01 8.72 -27.21
CA GLY A 792 -2.22 9.53 -27.34
C GLY A 792 -2.12 10.57 -28.46
N VAL A 793 -0.99 11.26 -28.57
CA VAL A 793 -0.77 12.24 -29.65
C VAL A 793 -0.69 11.57 -31.03
N LEU A 794 -0.11 10.38 -31.14
CA LEU A 794 -0.10 9.61 -32.41
C LEU A 794 -1.51 9.22 -32.84
N VAL A 795 -2.36 8.80 -31.90
CA VAL A 795 -3.78 8.55 -32.17
C VAL A 795 -4.47 9.82 -32.66
N ASN A 796 -4.26 10.96 -31.99
CA ASN A 796 -4.82 12.25 -32.42
C ASN A 796 -4.36 12.65 -33.83
N ARG A 797 -3.18 12.20 -34.28
CA ARG A 797 -2.66 12.44 -35.63
C ARG A 797 -3.11 11.42 -36.68
N GLY A 798 -3.94 10.45 -36.33
CA GLY A 798 -4.36 9.37 -37.22
C GLY A 798 -3.29 8.30 -37.46
N LEU A 799 -2.27 8.22 -36.60
CA LEU A 799 -1.16 7.28 -36.70
C LEU A 799 -1.30 6.15 -35.66
N SER A 800 -2.51 5.61 -35.53
CA SER A 800 -2.84 4.57 -34.54
C SER A 800 -2.04 3.28 -34.72
N ASP A 801 -1.60 2.97 -35.95
CA ASP A 801 -0.86 1.74 -36.25
C ASP A 801 0.50 1.69 -35.54
N LEU A 802 1.12 2.86 -35.34
CA LEU A 802 2.42 3.00 -34.67
C LEU A 802 2.33 2.88 -33.14
N VAL A 803 1.13 2.98 -32.55
CA VAL A 803 0.91 2.86 -31.10
C VAL A 803 1.37 1.51 -30.55
N SER A 804 1.18 0.45 -31.34
CA SER A 804 1.61 -0.92 -31.01
C SER A 804 3.12 -1.01 -30.75
N THR A 805 3.91 -0.16 -31.41
CA THR A 805 5.38 -0.14 -31.29
C THR A 805 5.87 0.53 -30.00
N LEU A 806 5.02 1.28 -29.29
CA LEU A 806 5.34 2.01 -28.05
C LEU A 806 4.86 1.30 -26.78
N LEU A 807 3.83 0.46 -26.86
CA LEU A 807 3.17 -0.16 -25.72
C LEU A 807 3.40 -1.68 -25.70
N GLU A 808 4.54 -2.10 -25.12
CA GLU A 808 4.94 -3.53 -25.07
C GLU A 808 3.97 -4.42 -24.25
N ASN A 809 3.24 -3.85 -23.27
CA ASN A 809 2.37 -4.60 -22.35
C ASN A 809 0.91 -4.08 -22.23
N ASN A 810 0.59 -2.91 -22.81
CA ASN A 810 -0.74 -2.31 -22.75
C ASN A 810 -1.35 -2.29 -24.15
N LYS A 811 -2.46 -3.00 -24.37
CA LYS A 811 -3.07 -3.07 -25.71
C LYS A 811 -3.91 -1.85 -26.10
N ILE A 812 -4.14 -0.89 -25.20
CA ILE A 812 -5.08 0.24 -25.41
C ILE A 812 -4.54 1.52 -24.75
N VAL A 813 -4.64 2.66 -25.46
CA VAL A 813 -4.38 4.00 -24.92
C VAL A 813 -5.64 4.49 -24.17
N PRO A 814 -5.56 4.80 -22.86
CA PRO A 814 -6.72 5.31 -22.13
C PRO A 814 -7.21 6.64 -22.71
N PHE A 815 -8.53 6.83 -22.81
CA PHE A 815 -9.11 8.02 -23.42
C PHE A 815 -8.65 9.34 -22.76
N THR A 816 -8.27 9.32 -21.48
CA THR A 816 -7.73 10.48 -20.76
C THR A 816 -6.44 11.05 -21.37
N PHE A 817 -5.72 10.27 -22.18
CA PHE A 817 -4.55 10.74 -22.93
C PHE A 817 -4.90 11.23 -24.35
N LEU A 818 -6.14 11.02 -24.80
CA LEU A 818 -6.62 11.41 -26.11
C LEU A 818 -7.29 12.80 -26.08
N VAL A 819 -7.88 13.19 -24.94
CA VAL A 819 -8.81 14.35 -24.80
C VAL A 819 -8.20 15.76 -24.98
N GLY A 820 -6.92 15.85 -25.30
CA GLY A 820 -6.18 17.12 -25.34
C GLY A 820 -6.12 17.81 -23.96
N ASN A 821 -5.82 19.11 -23.95
CA ASN A 821 -5.80 19.92 -22.73
C ASN A 821 -6.39 21.32 -22.98
N PRO A 822 -6.70 22.12 -21.94
CA PRO A 822 -7.32 23.45 -22.14
C PRO A 822 -6.52 24.45 -22.98
N ARG A 823 -5.20 24.26 -23.14
CA ARG A 823 -4.38 25.13 -24.02
C ARG A 823 -4.40 24.65 -25.46
N ASN A 824 -4.35 23.33 -25.64
CA ASN A 824 -4.36 22.63 -26.91
C ASN A 824 -5.58 21.71 -26.97
N SER A 825 -6.78 22.33 -27.04
CA SER A 825 -8.02 21.60 -27.23
C SER A 825 -8.00 20.91 -28.59
N LEU A 826 -8.57 19.71 -28.70
CA LEU A 826 -8.55 18.98 -29.97
C LEU A 826 -9.24 19.78 -31.08
N THR A 827 -8.63 19.79 -32.26
CA THR A 827 -9.29 20.25 -33.48
C THR A 827 -10.21 19.14 -34.02
N LYS A 828 -11.07 19.46 -34.99
CA LYS A 828 -11.90 18.44 -35.67
C LYS A 828 -11.04 17.34 -36.31
N SER A 829 -9.90 17.69 -36.91
CA SER A 829 -8.98 16.73 -37.54
C SER A 829 -8.28 15.82 -36.53
N GLU A 830 -8.13 16.25 -35.27
CA GLU A 830 -7.56 15.42 -34.19
C GLU A 830 -8.62 14.58 -33.45
N PHE A 831 -9.84 15.12 -33.36
CA PHE A 831 -10.96 14.47 -32.69
C PHE A 831 -11.44 13.22 -33.44
N LEU A 832 -11.58 13.29 -34.77
CA LEU A 832 -12.13 12.19 -35.57
C LEU A 832 -11.29 10.90 -35.48
N PRO A 833 -9.95 10.93 -35.68
CA PRO A 833 -9.12 9.73 -35.54
C PRO A 833 -9.13 9.16 -34.12
N SER A 834 -9.23 10.03 -33.11
CA SER A 834 -9.31 9.61 -31.70
C SER A 834 -10.59 8.83 -31.41
N VAL A 835 -11.71 9.27 -31.98
CA VAL A 835 -12.99 8.55 -31.85
C VAL A 835 -12.98 7.26 -32.66
N GLU A 836 -12.39 7.25 -33.85
CA GLU A 836 -12.25 6.04 -34.66
C GLU A 836 -11.39 4.98 -33.95
N TYR A 837 -10.27 5.40 -33.36
CA TYR A 837 -9.47 4.56 -32.48
C TYR A 837 -10.31 4.01 -31.32
N LEU A 838 -11.00 4.86 -30.55
CA LEU A 838 -11.84 4.41 -29.43
C LEU A 838 -12.98 3.50 -29.87
N LYS A 839 -13.58 3.69 -31.05
CA LYS A 839 -14.58 2.75 -31.60
C LYS A 839 -13.98 1.36 -31.82
N SER A 840 -12.71 1.28 -32.25
CA SER A 840 -12.02 0.01 -32.51
C SER A 840 -11.53 -0.70 -31.24
N VAL A 841 -11.21 0.03 -30.16
CA VAL A 841 -10.60 -0.54 -28.95
C VAL A 841 -11.42 -0.43 -27.67
N ASP A 842 -12.22 0.63 -27.50
CA ASP A 842 -12.93 0.94 -26.24
C ASP A 842 -14.13 1.87 -26.44
N CYS A 843 -15.19 1.34 -27.08
CA CYS A 843 -16.36 2.14 -27.45
C CYS A 843 -17.20 2.61 -26.25
N GLN A 844 -17.09 1.96 -25.10
CA GLN A 844 -17.88 2.27 -23.89
C GLN A 844 -17.50 3.61 -23.26
N HIS A 845 -16.26 4.07 -23.47
CA HIS A 845 -15.75 5.30 -22.87
C HIS A 845 -15.84 6.52 -23.80
N ILE A 846 -16.45 6.38 -25.00
CA ILE A 846 -16.66 7.49 -25.93
C ILE A 846 -17.42 8.67 -25.27
N PRO A 847 -18.51 8.46 -24.49
CA PRO A 847 -19.18 9.57 -23.81
C PRO A 847 -18.25 10.33 -22.83
N GLY A 848 -17.43 9.60 -22.08
CA GLY A 848 -16.45 10.19 -21.17
C GLY A 848 -15.35 10.96 -21.89
N PHE A 849 -14.89 10.46 -23.04
CA PHE A 849 -13.97 11.16 -23.93
C PHE A 849 -14.57 12.48 -24.44
N VAL A 850 -15.80 12.44 -24.94
CA VAL A 850 -16.49 13.62 -25.48
C VAL A 850 -16.72 14.68 -24.40
N ASP A 851 -17.14 14.29 -23.18
CA ASP A 851 -17.27 15.21 -22.04
C ASP A 851 -15.97 15.96 -21.76
N HIS A 852 -14.84 15.24 -21.72
CA HIS A 852 -13.53 15.84 -21.42
C HIS A 852 -13.02 16.73 -22.56
N CYS A 853 -13.23 16.33 -23.82
CA CYS A 853 -12.89 17.16 -24.99
C CYS A 853 -13.67 18.48 -24.99
N LEU A 854 -14.99 18.42 -24.76
CA LEU A 854 -15.83 19.61 -24.70
C LEU A 854 -15.48 20.51 -23.51
N ARG A 855 -15.16 19.91 -22.35
CA ARG A 855 -14.69 20.66 -21.18
C ARG A 855 -13.37 21.37 -21.46
N ASN A 856 -12.40 20.68 -22.04
CA ASN A 856 -11.10 21.26 -22.38
C ASN A 856 -11.24 22.37 -23.43
N ALA A 857 -12.10 22.18 -24.44
CA ALA A 857 -12.39 23.20 -25.43
C ALA A 857 -13.11 24.43 -24.83
N ALA A 858 -14.03 24.21 -23.88
CA ALA A 858 -14.74 25.29 -23.19
C ALA A 858 -13.83 26.13 -22.29
N LEU A 859 -12.79 25.52 -21.72
CA LEU A 859 -11.75 26.19 -20.95
C LEU A 859 -10.66 26.82 -21.82
N SER A 860 -10.68 26.62 -23.14
CA SER A 860 -9.65 27.12 -24.04
C SER A 860 -9.88 28.57 -24.45
N THR A 861 -8.79 29.24 -24.82
CA THR A 861 -8.82 30.58 -25.41
C THR A 861 -9.33 30.57 -26.86
N ASN A 862 -9.27 29.43 -27.56
CA ASN A 862 -9.67 29.29 -28.95
C ASN A 862 -11.14 28.86 -29.06
N VAL A 863 -12.00 29.84 -29.32
CA VAL A 863 -13.45 29.66 -29.42
C VAL A 863 -13.86 28.86 -30.66
N ASP A 864 -13.09 28.95 -31.75
CA ASP A 864 -13.39 28.25 -33.00
C ASP A 864 -13.31 26.73 -32.82
N ASN A 865 -12.32 26.25 -32.08
CA ASN A 865 -12.18 24.82 -31.76
C ASN A 865 -13.38 24.31 -30.96
N LEU A 866 -13.88 25.11 -30.01
CA LEU A 866 -15.07 24.77 -29.25
C LEU A 866 -16.30 24.64 -30.15
N TYR A 867 -16.55 25.62 -31.02
CA TYR A 867 -17.70 25.59 -31.93
C TYR A 867 -17.62 24.43 -32.93
N GLN A 868 -16.43 24.16 -33.48
CA GLN A 868 -16.22 23.02 -34.37
C GLN A 868 -16.45 21.68 -33.67
N LEU A 869 -16.01 21.53 -32.42
CA LEU A 869 -16.24 20.30 -31.64
C LEU A 869 -17.73 20.12 -31.31
N ILE A 870 -18.42 21.18 -30.86
CA ILE A 870 -19.87 21.13 -30.61
C ILE A 870 -20.59 20.67 -31.88
N ARG A 871 -20.33 21.31 -33.03
CA ARG A 871 -20.90 20.91 -34.33
C ARG A 871 -20.65 19.44 -34.64
N THR A 872 -19.41 18.99 -34.44
CA THR A 872 -19.01 17.61 -34.75
C THR A 872 -19.74 16.61 -33.87
N VAL A 873 -19.94 16.92 -32.58
CA VAL A 873 -20.59 16.02 -31.62
C VAL A 873 -22.10 15.92 -31.83
N VAL A 874 -22.77 17.04 -32.11
CA VAL A 874 -24.24 17.09 -32.24
C VAL A 874 -24.76 16.72 -33.63
N SER A 875 -23.91 16.79 -34.66
CA SER A 875 -24.27 16.48 -36.04
C SER A 875 -23.97 15.02 -36.41
N PRO A 876 -24.53 14.51 -37.54
CA PRO A 876 -24.15 13.21 -38.07
C PRO A 876 -22.63 13.12 -38.32
N PRO A 877 -21.97 11.99 -38.01
CA PRO A 877 -22.54 10.68 -37.65
C PRO A 877 -22.74 10.46 -36.13
N PHE A 878 -22.46 11.44 -35.26
CA PHE A 878 -22.43 11.23 -33.82
C PHE A 878 -23.78 11.45 -33.13
N ASN A 879 -24.53 12.49 -33.53
CA ASN A 879 -25.88 12.80 -33.03
C ASN A 879 -26.00 12.71 -31.49
N MET A 880 -24.99 13.18 -30.76
CA MET A 880 -24.95 13.05 -29.30
C MET A 880 -25.68 14.20 -28.62
N ASP A 881 -26.54 13.87 -27.65
CA ASP A 881 -27.18 14.85 -26.78
C ASP A 881 -26.18 15.34 -25.71
N LEU A 882 -25.86 16.64 -25.76
CA LEU A 882 -24.93 17.28 -24.82
C LEU A 882 -25.37 17.12 -23.36
N LEU A 883 -26.68 17.08 -23.07
CA LEU A 883 -27.19 16.90 -21.71
C LEU A 883 -27.00 15.49 -21.15
N GLN A 884 -26.90 14.50 -22.03
CA GLN A 884 -26.69 13.10 -21.66
C GLN A 884 -25.20 12.77 -21.60
N VAL A 885 -24.40 13.31 -22.52
CA VAL A 885 -22.98 13.02 -22.62
C VAL A 885 -22.14 13.83 -21.63
N CYS A 886 -22.50 15.08 -21.35
CA CYS A 886 -21.72 15.94 -20.47
C CYS A 886 -22.18 15.86 -19.01
N ILE A 887 -21.22 15.77 -18.08
CA ILE A 887 -21.51 15.88 -16.65
C ILE A 887 -21.69 17.34 -16.23
N GLN A 888 -22.31 17.56 -15.06
CA GLN A 888 -22.71 18.89 -14.60
C GLN A 888 -21.57 19.93 -14.56
N PRO A 889 -20.33 19.62 -14.12
CA PRO A 889 -19.22 20.55 -14.21
C PRO A 889 -18.92 21.01 -15.65
N THR A 890 -18.94 20.10 -16.62
CA THR A 890 -18.74 20.44 -18.05
C THR A 890 -19.85 21.34 -18.55
N LEU A 891 -21.11 21.02 -18.20
CA LEU A 891 -22.27 21.84 -18.58
C LEU A 891 -22.19 23.27 -18.01
N GLN A 892 -21.69 23.43 -16.77
CA GLN A 892 -21.50 24.75 -16.15
C GLN A 892 -20.40 25.56 -16.84
N VAL A 893 -19.28 24.92 -17.19
CA VAL A 893 -18.16 25.57 -17.89
C VAL A 893 -18.57 25.95 -19.32
N LEU A 894 -19.26 25.05 -20.03
CA LEU A 894 -19.83 25.33 -21.35
C LEU A 894 -20.80 26.50 -21.27
N HIS A 895 -21.74 26.48 -20.31
CA HIS A 895 -22.68 27.56 -20.10
C HIS A 895 -21.99 28.90 -19.89
N HIS A 896 -21.03 28.96 -18.98
CA HIS A 896 -20.30 30.18 -18.68
C HIS A 896 -19.54 30.70 -19.90
N ARG A 897 -18.89 29.80 -20.66
CA ARG A 897 -18.15 30.19 -21.87
C ARG A 897 -19.09 30.73 -22.95
N LEU A 898 -20.26 30.12 -23.12
CA LEU A 898 -21.28 30.54 -24.08
C LEU A 898 -21.99 31.84 -23.64
N GLU A 899 -22.18 32.08 -22.34
CA GLU A 899 -22.70 33.36 -21.81
C GLU A 899 -21.76 34.54 -22.12
N VAL A 900 -20.45 34.31 -22.14
CA VAL A 900 -19.42 35.35 -22.30
C VAL A 900 -19.05 35.59 -23.77
N SER A 901 -19.45 34.71 -24.69
CA SER A 901 -19.17 34.85 -26.13
C SER A 901 -20.07 35.89 -26.79
N GLU A 902 -19.49 36.94 -27.37
CA GLU A 902 -20.21 37.89 -28.23
C GLU A 902 -20.50 37.24 -29.59
N ASN A 903 -21.76 37.33 -30.07
CA ASN A 903 -22.22 36.81 -31.37
C ASN A 903 -22.09 35.28 -31.57
N LEU A 904 -22.87 34.48 -30.84
CA LEU A 904 -22.94 33.04 -31.10
C LEU A 904 -23.58 32.71 -32.46
N PRO A 905 -23.00 31.79 -33.24
CA PRO A 905 -23.63 31.24 -34.43
C PRO A 905 -24.99 30.57 -34.11
N GLU A 906 -26.00 30.75 -34.97
CA GLU A 906 -27.37 30.23 -34.76
C GLU A 906 -27.42 28.71 -34.54
N ASP A 907 -26.57 27.96 -35.25
CA ASP A 907 -26.50 26.52 -35.15
C ASP A 907 -25.94 26.04 -33.79
N ILE A 908 -24.97 26.77 -33.23
CA ILE A 908 -24.45 26.52 -31.88
C ILE A 908 -25.49 26.92 -30.83
N LEU A 909 -26.19 28.04 -31.04
CA LEU A 909 -27.25 28.51 -30.15
C LEU A 909 -28.35 27.45 -30.01
N GLN A 910 -28.82 26.91 -31.13
CA GLN A 910 -29.84 25.86 -31.16
C GLN A 910 -29.34 24.57 -30.47
N ALA A 911 -28.11 24.15 -30.76
CA ALA A 911 -27.53 22.93 -30.17
C ALA A 911 -27.30 23.03 -28.64
N THR A 912 -27.05 24.23 -28.12
CA THR A 912 -26.71 24.46 -26.71
C THR A 912 -27.86 25.02 -25.87
N GLN A 913 -28.99 25.40 -26.50
CA GLN A 913 -30.19 25.90 -25.82
C GLN A 913 -30.67 25.01 -24.65
N PRO A 914 -30.69 23.66 -24.75
CA PRO A 914 -31.08 22.80 -23.63
C PRO A 914 -30.12 22.89 -22.43
N VAL A 915 -28.83 23.12 -22.68
CA VAL A 915 -27.80 23.32 -21.65
C VAL A 915 -28.04 24.64 -20.91
N VAL A 916 -28.32 25.71 -21.67
CA VAL A 916 -28.63 27.05 -21.13
C VAL A 916 -29.86 27.03 -20.22
N GLN A 917 -30.94 26.40 -20.68
CA GLN A 917 -32.17 26.27 -19.91
C GLN A 917 -31.97 25.48 -18.60
N LYS A 918 -31.26 24.36 -18.64
CA LYS A 918 -31.00 23.51 -17.46
C LYS A 918 -30.16 24.23 -16.40
N ILE A 919 -29.07 24.89 -16.80
CA ILE A 919 -28.18 25.59 -15.85
C ILE A 919 -28.84 26.86 -15.31
N SER A 920 -29.57 27.61 -16.13
CA SER A 920 -30.32 28.79 -15.69
C SER A 920 -31.41 28.44 -14.68
N ALA A 921 -32.14 27.34 -14.89
CA ALA A 921 -33.12 26.82 -13.93
C ALA A 921 -32.48 26.38 -12.60
N LEU A 922 -31.27 25.80 -12.65
CA LEU A 922 -30.51 25.44 -11.44
C LEU A 922 -29.99 26.68 -10.68
N LYS A 923 -29.54 27.73 -11.40
CA LYS A 923 -29.15 29.02 -10.79
C LYS A 923 -30.36 29.67 -10.09
N ALA A 924 -31.53 29.70 -10.75
CA ALA A 924 -32.76 30.25 -10.19
C ALA A 924 -33.26 29.49 -8.94
N LYS A 925 -33.10 28.16 -8.92
CA LYS A 925 -33.40 27.32 -7.74
C LYS A 925 -32.40 27.50 -6.58
N ALA A 926 -31.18 27.97 -6.85
CA ALA A 926 -30.16 28.19 -5.83
C ALA A 926 -30.16 29.62 -5.27
N SER A 927 -30.77 30.57 -5.99
CA SER A 927 -30.98 31.96 -5.55
C SER A 927 -32.25 32.16 -4.72
N ASN A 928 -33.23 31.26 -4.87
CA ASN A 928 -34.37 31.10 -3.96
C ASN A 928 -33.98 30.20 -2.79
#